data_AF-A0A238JDN5-F1
#
_entry.id   AF-A0A238JDN5-F1
#
_cell.length_a   1.000
_cell.length_b   1.000
_cell.length_c   1.000
_cell.angle_alpha   90.00
_cell.angle_beta   90.00
_cell.angle_gamma   90.00
#
_symmetry.space_group_name_H-M   'P 1'
#
loop_
_entity.id
_entity.type
_entity.pdbx_description
1 polymer ?
#
loop_
_entity_poly.entity_id
_entity_poly.type
_entity_poly.pdbx_seq_one_letter_code
_entity_poly.pdbx_strand_id
1 'polypeptide(L)'
;MANEFPSTARVVIVGGGVMGVGLAYHLGHEGWGADTVLLEKSELTSGSTWHAAGQITHSTSSFGLGKCVDYNISLYSGVLEAETGQPVTWHGCGSFRLAYTEDEMDWLRHTLSVGRALGFNIELVGPEEIAKQHPFYNLDGVLGALHTPDDGHVDPTNVTMAMAAGARQKGVRIIRQCRATNITQLPSGEWQVETERGAITCEHVVNAGGTYARQMGEWSGLQLPMTSMTHHYFVTEPVPEFQGLERELPVIRDDKKVSGYIRMEQNRGLIGIYEKENPNSVWHDHCPWEYENWLFDADYDRVMPYLEESLNRMPVFAELGIQRDVHGAISHPPDGNPLIGPAPGVRNYWCCCGTQIGIGWGPGLTRELARWMVHGSADISMRDFDPRRFGSYATKDWQVVKAEEDYCLRHEIPFPHFNRLAGRPIKPSPLHELLKAKGAVHEEVYGFERPRFFAKGIAQEDHYSFNRTPVDDMIASEVKAVREAVGIMDVTAFTKVMVQGPDAYALLDRLTANRMPQKVGAITLTHMLNRAGRIELETTIVRMGEDRFYLVCAAFFEQRLLDHLAHQRDGEDVTITALSANWSALSLNGPLARDVLANCTDADLSNAGFRWLSAQEINVAGHSIWALRMSYAGELGWEFHMPNAACLDVYNALWTAGEPHGITDYGSFAMNAMRMEKGFKGAGELTNEVTLAEADVLRFARQDKDYLGRDKTLNTDLPWICAYLEIEPDGKADGHGGEAVMLDGDVVGATASVVFGPTVGKILAFAYVKPSAATPGTELEVVIHGQARAARVLGEPAYDPNSDKPRTDAKVSA
;
A
#
# COMPACT_ATOMS: atom_id res chain seq x y z
N MET A 1 9.16 19.77 -41.24
CA MET A 1 10.00 18.71 -40.64
C MET A 1 9.19 17.79 -39.71
N ALA A 2 7.86 17.63 -39.89
CA ALA A 2 6.99 16.91 -38.94
C ALA A 2 6.79 15.40 -39.21
N ASN A 3 7.47 14.82 -40.21
CA ASN A 3 7.25 13.43 -40.66
C ASN A 3 8.40 12.45 -40.37
N GLU A 4 9.51 12.89 -39.78
CA GLU A 4 10.65 12.00 -39.49
C GLU A 4 10.44 11.28 -38.15
N PHE A 5 10.69 9.97 -38.11
CA PHE A 5 10.63 9.17 -36.88
C PHE A 5 11.64 9.72 -35.85
N PRO A 6 11.27 9.92 -34.57
CA PRO A 6 12.17 10.54 -33.61
C PRO A 6 13.32 9.57 -33.29
N SER A 7 14.55 10.05 -33.25
CA SER A 7 15.72 9.26 -32.81
C SER A 7 16.05 9.48 -31.33
N THR A 8 15.54 10.55 -30.74
CA THR A 8 15.73 10.91 -29.33
C THR A 8 14.43 11.45 -28.72
N ALA A 9 14.26 11.28 -27.41
CA ALA A 9 13.18 11.87 -26.62
C ALA A 9 13.62 11.97 -25.16
N ARG A 10 13.00 12.82 -24.33
CA ARG A 10 13.21 12.73 -22.88
C ARG A 10 12.51 11.51 -22.31
N VAL A 11 11.25 11.31 -22.70
CA VAL A 11 10.41 10.21 -22.22
C VAL A 11 9.88 9.40 -23.40
N VAL A 12 10.03 8.07 -23.32
CA VAL A 12 9.32 7.13 -24.19
C VAL A 12 8.34 6.30 -23.36
N ILE A 13 7.05 6.46 -23.63
CA ILE A 13 5.98 5.64 -23.05
C ILE A 13 5.64 4.52 -24.02
N VAL A 14 5.66 3.28 -23.57
CA VAL A 14 5.32 2.11 -24.40
C VAL A 14 3.98 1.54 -23.94
N GLY A 15 2.95 1.74 -24.76
CA GLY A 15 1.57 1.34 -24.52
C GLY A 15 0.58 2.52 -24.59
N GLY A 16 -0.43 2.41 -25.45
CA GLY A 16 -1.45 3.41 -25.77
C GLY A 16 -2.83 3.10 -25.20
N GLY A 17 -2.90 2.31 -24.14
CA GLY A 17 -4.11 2.18 -23.30
C GLY A 17 -4.30 3.39 -22.38
N VAL A 18 -5.37 3.37 -21.58
CA VAL A 18 -5.73 4.49 -20.68
C VAL A 18 -4.59 4.90 -19.75
N MET A 19 -3.78 3.96 -19.27
CA MET A 19 -2.65 4.25 -18.36
C MET A 19 -1.53 5.00 -19.07
N GLY A 20 -1.12 4.56 -20.26
CA GLY A 20 -0.05 5.21 -21.02
C GLY A 20 -0.48 6.56 -21.58
N VAL A 21 -1.71 6.66 -22.10
CA VAL A 21 -2.28 7.93 -22.58
C VAL A 21 -2.55 8.89 -21.43
N GLY A 22 -3.04 8.39 -20.29
CA GLY A 22 -3.21 9.19 -19.07
C GLY A 22 -1.88 9.78 -18.61
N LEU A 23 -0.80 8.99 -18.58
CA LEU A 23 0.52 9.53 -18.25
C LEU A 23 1.02 10.55 -19.27
N ALA A 24 0.84 10.29 -20.57
CA ALA A 24 1.18 11.24 -21.62
C ALA A 24 0.44 12.58 -21.44
N TYR A 25 -0.86 12.55 -21.15
CA TYR A 25 -1.66 13.73 -20.87
C TYR A 25 -1.10 14.53 -19.69
N HIS A 26 -0.79 13.86 -18.57
CA HIS A 26 -0.29 14.55 -17.37
C HIS A 26 1.16 15.04 -17.53
N LEU A 27 2.06 14.30 -18.19
CA LEU A 27 3.40 14.80 -18.52
C LEU A 27 3.33 16.02 -19.45
N GLY A 28 2.37 16.06 -20.36
CA GLY A 28 2.07 17.24 -21.16
C GLY A 28 1.71 18.46 -20.30
N HIS A 29 0.89 18.26 -19.28
CA HIS A 29 0.47 19.30 -18.32
C HIS A 29 1.58 19.74 -17.37
N GLU A 30 2.48 18.84 -17.00
CA GLU A 30 3.68 19.14 -16.21
C GLU A 30 4.82 19.75 -17.06
N GLY A 31 4.58 20.03 -18.35
CA GLY A 31 5.49 20.76 -19.23
C GLY A 31 6.49 19.90 -20.00
N TRP A 32 6.38 18.57 -19.93
CA TRP A 32 7.27 17.63 -20.64
C TRP A 32 6.70 17.15 -22.00
N GLY A 33 5.57 17.71 -22.44
CA GLY A 33 4.85 17.21 -23.62
C GLY A 33 5.68 17.17 -24.90
N ALA A 34 6.36 18.27 -25.24
CA ALA A 34 7.19 18.36 -26.45
C ALA A 34 8.36 17.36 -26.50
N ASP A 35 8.81 16.87 -25.34
CA ASP A 35 9.91 15.91 -25.22
C ASP A 35 9.41 14.47 -24.97
N THR A 36 8.10 14.23 -25.06
CA THR A 36 7.48 12.93 -24.78
C THR A 36 6.99 12.25 -26.05
N VAL A 37 7.36 10.98 -26.22
CA VAL A 37 6.87 10.10 -27.29
C VAL A 37 6.09 8.95 -26.67
N LEU A 38 4.86 8.71 -27.14
CA LEU A 38 4.11 7.50 -26.84
C LEU A 38 4.14 6.58 -28.06
N LEU A 39 4.52 5.33 -27.83
CA LEU A 39 4.50 4.26 -28.82
C LEU A 39 3.35 3.31 -28.53
N GLU A 40 2.49 3.10 -29.53
CA GLU A 40 1.43 2.11 -29.50
C GLU A 40 1.65 1.10 -30.61
N LYS A 41 1.62 -0.18 -30.23
CA LYS A 41 1.83 -1.32 -31.08
C LYS A 41 0.81 -1.38 -32.23
N SER A 42 -0.47 -1.16 -31.95
CA SER A 42 -1.52 -1.10 -32.97
C SER A 42 -2.27 0.23 -32.87
N GLU A 43 -3.51 0.23 -32.40
CA GLU A 43 -4.31 1.43 -32.18
C GLU A 43 -4.40 1.76 -30.69
N LEU A 44 -4.66 3.03 -30.38
CA LEU A 44 -4.94 3.39 -28.98
C LEU A 44 -6.11 2.53 -28.48
N THR A 45 -6.09 2.22 -27.18
CA THR A 45 -7.10 1.40 -26.48
C THR A 45 -7.13 -0.10 -26.82
N SER A 46 -6.35 -0.59 -27.77
CA SER A 46 -6.48 -1.95 -28.32
C SER A 46 -6.09 -3.11 -27.38
N GLY A 47 -5.67 -2.81 -26.15
CA GLY A 47 -5.48 -3.77 -25.05
C GLY A 47 -6.76 -3.96 -24.24
N SER A 48 -6.69 -3.90 -22.91
CA SER A 48 -7.88 -4.07 -22.05
C SER A 48 -8.82 -2.87 -22.01
N THR A 49 -8.35 -1.69 -22.46
CA THR A 49 -9.07 -0.42 -22.30
C THR A 49 -10.40 -0.41 -23.05
N TRP A 50 -10.43 -0.78 -24.34
CA TRP A 50 -11.63 -0.66 -25.17
C TRP A 50 -12.81 -1.50 -24.65
N HIS A 51 -12.52 -2.60 -23.96
CA HIS A 51 -13.52 -3.52 -23.43
C HIS A 51 -13.75 -3.34 -21.93
N ALA A 52 -13.35 -2.23 -21.31
CA ALA A 52 -13.69 -1.97 -19.92
C ALA A 52 -15.18 -1.60 -19.78
N ALA A 53 -15.80 -1.92 -18.64
CA ALA A 53 -17.20 -1.52 -18.37
C ALA A 53 -17.35 -0.05 -17.94
N GLY A 54 -16.23 0.67 -17.74
CA GLY A 54 -16.19 2.12 -17.66
C GLY A 54 -16.60 2.74 -16.33
N GLN A 55 -16.70 2.00 -15.23
CA GLN A 55 -17.18 2.55 -13.94
C GLN A 55 -16.11 3.29 -13.13
N ILE A 56 -16.52 4.38 -12.46
CA ILE A 56 -15.72 5.17 -11.53
C ILE A 56 -16.51 5.33 -10.22
N THR A 57 -15.83 5.27 -9.06
CA THR A 57 -16.52 5.30 -7.77
C THR A 57 -15.73 5.80 -6.57
N HIS A 58 -16.38 6.65 -5.77
CA HIS A 58 -15.92 7.09 -4.46
C HIS A 58 -15.97 6.00 -3.38
N SER A 59 -16.57 4.83 -3.65
CA SER A 59 -16.66 3.71 -2.69
C SER A 59 -15.30 3.01 -2.48
N THR A 60 -14.43 3.63 -1.68
CA THR A 60 -13.13 3.09 -1.27
C THR A 60 -12.78 3.48 0.17
N SER A 61 -12.17 2.56 0.91
CA SER A 61 -11.66 2.82 2.27
C SER A 61 -10.22 3.35 2.28
N SER A 62 -9.58 3.51 1.11
CA SER A 62 -8.21 4.06 1.02
C SER A 62 -8.25 5.56 0.78
N PHE A 63 -7.63 6.32 1.68
CA PHE A 63 -7.56 7.78 1.57
C PHE A 63 -6.81 8.25 0.31
N GLY A 64 -5.65 7.64 0.03
CA GLY A 64 -4.84 7.97 -1.15
C GLY A 64 -5.55 7.63 -2.46
N LEU A 65 -6.16 6.44 -2.53
CA LEU A 65 -6.93 6.05 -3.71
C LEU A 65 -8.18 6.91 -3.89
N GLY A 66 -8.86 7.27 -2.80
CA GLY A 66 -10.00 8.18 -2.84
C GLY A 66 -9.66 9.51 -3.49
N LYS A 67 -8.52 10.13 -3.15
CA LYS A 67 -8.04 11.34 -3.84
C LYS A 67 -7.85 11.15 -5.34
N CYS A 68 -7.34 9.99 -5.76
CA CYS A 68 -7.18 9.67 -7.18
C CYS A 68 -8.53 9.55 -7.90
N VAL A 69 -9.49 8.86 -7.29
CA VAL A 69 -10.84 8.70 -7.85
C VAL A 69 -11.55 10.04 -7.97
N ASP A 70 -11.48 10.87 -6.94
CA ASP A 70 -12.13 12.20 -6.93
C ASP A 70 -11.60 13.10 -8.05
N TYR A 71 -10.27 13.05 -8.27
CA TYR A 71 -9.65 13.67 -9.42
C TYR A 71 -10.18 13.10 -10.75
N ASN A 72 -10.35 11.78 -10.86
CA ASN A 72 -10.87 11.14 -12.07
C ASN A 72 -12.28 11.61 -12.41
N ILE A 73 -13.17 11.67 -11.42
CA ILE A 73 -14.55 12.14 -11.59
C ILE A 73 -14.54 13.60 -12.04
N SER A 74 -13.75 14.46 -11.39
CA SER A 74 -13.59 15.86 -11.80
C SER A 74 -13.06 15.99 -13.23
N LEU A 75 -12.08 15.17 -13.60
CA LEU A 75 -11.48 15.18 -14.94
C LEU A 75 -12.52 14.80 -16.02
N TYR A 76 -13.23 13.69 -15.79
CA TYR A 76 -14.14 13.09 -16.76
C TYR A 76 -15.47 13.83 -16.89
N SER A 77 -15.98 14.37 -15.79
CA SER A 77 -17.29 15.04 -15.75
C SER A 77 -17.32 16.43 -16.41
N GLY A 78 -16.17 17.02 -16.72
CA GLY A 78 -16.17 18.28 -17.46
C GLY A 78 -14.82 18.86 -17.87
N VAL A 79 -13.75 18.66 -17.09
CA VAL A 79 -12.44 19.30 -17.39
C VAL A 79 -11.90 18.87 -18.76
N LEU A 80 -11.92 17.56 -19.03
CA LEU A 80 -11.30 17.01 -20.22
C LEU A 80 -12.05 17.40 -21.51
N GLU A 81 -13.38 17.39 -21.49
CA GLU A 81 -14.19 17.84 -22.63
C GLU A 81 -14.04 19.35 -22.84
N ALA A 82 -14.03 20.15 -21.77
CA ALA A 82 -13.83 21.60 -21.87
C ALA A 82 -12.45 21.97 -22.45
N GLU A 83 -11.40 21.23 -22.12
CA GLU A 83 -10.06 21.43 -22.68
C GLU A 83 -9.98 20.98 -24.15
N THR A 84 -10.50 19.79 -24.45
CA THR A 84 -10.17 19.10 -25.71
C THR A 84 -11.22 19.28 -26.79
N GLY A 85 -12.44 19.68 -26.42
CA GLY A 85 -13.62 19.67 -27.29
C GLY A 85 -14.06 18.27 -27.71
N GLN A 86 -13.47 17.21 -27.15
CA GLN A 86 -13.82 15.82 -27.43
C GLN A 86 -14.81 15.34 -26.36
N PRO A 87 -15.96 14.77 -26.75
CA PRO A 87 -16.90 14.19 -25.81
C PRO A 87 -16.25 13.07 -24.98
N VAL A 88 -16.37 13.15 -23.66
CA VAL A 88 -15.90 12.11 -22.74
C VAL A 88 -16.98 11.07 -22.44
N THR A 89 -18.25 11.39 -22.77
CA THR A 89 -19.43 10.56 -22.49
C THR A 89 -19.51 10.18 -21.02
N TRP A 90 -19.42 11.18 -20.13
CA TRP A 90 -19.62 10.99 -18.70
C TRP A 90 -21.11 10.83 -18.35
N HIS A 91 -21.41 9.76 -17.64
CA HIS A 91 -22.72 9.42 -17.10
C HIS A 91 -22.67 9.44 -15.57
N GLY A 92 -22.88 10.61 -14.98
CA GLY A 92 -22.95 10.80 -13.52
C GLY A 92 -24.29 10.34 -12.96
N CYS A 93 -24.57 9.04 -13.03
CA CYS A 93 -25.83 8.46 -12.56
C CYS A 93 -25.82 8.09 -11.07
N GLY A 94 -24.69 8.24 -10.38
CA GLY A 94 -24.49 7.80 -9.01
C GLY A 94 -24.30 6.29 -8.89
N SER A 95 -24.04 5.83 -7.67
CA SER A 95 -23.93 4.39 -7.39
C SER A 95 -24.41 4.00 -6.00
N PHE A 96 -24.82 2.74 -5.85
CA PHE A 96 -25.09 2.07 -4.59
C PHE A 96 -24.20 0.84 -4.43
N ARG A 97 -23.51 0.72 -3.30
CA ARG A 97 -22.91 -0.55 -2.84
C ARG A 97 -23.78 -1.16 -1.75
N LEU A 98 -24.34 -2.33 -2.00
CA LEU A 98 -25.33 -2.98 -1.14
C LEU A 98 -24.67 -3.74 0.03
N ALA A 99 -25.41 -3.88 1.13
CA ALA A 99 -25.05 -4.72 2.27
C ALA A 99 -26.21 -5.64 2.66
N TYR A 100 -25.89 -6.90 2.97
CA TYR A 100 -26.84 -7.94 3.40
C TYR A 100 -26.59 -8.41 4.83
N THR A 101 -25.44 -8.07 5.39
CA THR A 101 -24.98 -8.45 6.72
C THR A 101 -24.49 -7.23 7.49
N GLU A 102 -24.43 -7.35 8.82
CA GLU A 102 -23.88 -6.25 9.64
C GLU A 102 -22.38 -6.03 9.39
N ASP A 103 -21.61 -7.06 9.03
CA ASP A 103 -20.20 -6.88 8.66
C ASP A 103 -20.05 -6.02 7.40
N GLU A 104 -20.91 -6.20 6.40
CA GLU A 104 -20.96 -5.32 5.23
C GLU A 104 -21.39 -3.90 5.65
N MET A 105 -22.40 -3.76 6.51
CA MET A 105 -22.79 -2.44 7.04
C MET A 105 -21.66 -1.75 7.80
N ASP A 106 -20.87 -2.48 8.58
CA ASP A 106 -19.70 -1.94 9.27
C ASP A 106 -18.61 -1.49 8.29
N TRP A 107 -18.38 -2.26 7.22
CA TRP A 107 -17.51 -1.83 6.13
C TRP A 107 -18.00 -0.53 5.48
N LEU A 108 -19.30 -0.42 5.20
CA LEU A 108 -19.87 0.80 4.61
C LEU A 108 -19.80 2.00 5.57
N ARG A 109 -19.98 1.79 6.89
CA ARG A 109 -19.80 2.83 7.93
C ARG A 109 -18.36 3.32 8.00
N HIS A 110 -17.39 2.43 7.91
CA HIS A 110 -15.97 2.81 7.85
C HIS A 110 -15.65 3.58 6.56
N THR A 111 -16.11 3.07 5.40
CA THR A 111 -15.95 3.73 4.10
C THR A 111 -16.56 5.14 4.09
N LEU A 112 -17.74 5.31 4.69
CA LEU A 112 -18.39 6.61 4.87
C LEU A 112 -17.49 7.60 5.63
N SER A 113 -16.83 7.16 6.70
CA SER A 113 -15.94 8.02 7.49
C SER A 113 -14.73 8.49 6.67
N VAL A 114 -14.11 7.58 5.90
CA VAL A 114 -13.01 7.92 4.99
C VAL A 114 -13.48 8.90 3.91
N GLY A 115 -14.66 8.66 3.32
CA GLY A 115 -15.25 9.56 2.33
C GLY A 115 -15.54 10.96 2.89
N ARG A 116 -15.99 11.07 4.15
CA ARG A 116 -16.14 12.36 4.84
C ARG A 116 -14.80 13.06 5.04
N ALA A 117 -13.75 12.33 5.41
CA ALA A 117 -12.40 12.90 5.55
C ALA A 117 -11.88 13.49 4.22
N LEU A 118 -12.31 12.91 3.10
CA LEU A 118 -12.00 13.36 1.75
C LEU A 118 -12.98 14.43 1.20
N GLY A 119 -14.06 14.72 1.92
CA GLY A 119 -15.07 15.70 1.52
C GLY A 119 -16.04 15.20 0.45
N PHE A 120 -16.24 13.89 0.32
CA PHE A 120 -17.14 13.32 -0.68
C PHE A 120 -18.61 13.57 -0.34
N ASN A 121 -19.42 13.68 -1.39
CA ASN A 121 -20.88 13.58 -1.30
C ASN A 121 -21.25 12.10 -1.16
N ILE A 122 -21.40 11.63 0.08
CA ILE A 122 -21.55 10.21 0.39
C ILE A 122 -22.42 10.00 1.62
N GLU A 123 -23.31 9.01 1.57
CA GLU A 123 -24.25 8.71 2.66
C GLU A 123 -24.60 7.22 2.75
N LEU A 124 -25.09 6.79 3.91
CA LEU A 124 -25.71 5.49 4.08
C LEU A 124 -27.21 5.64 3.94
N VAL A 125 -27.83 4.78 3.13
CA VAL A 125 -29.27 4.80 2.87
C VAL A 125 -29.91 3.44 3.13
N GLY A 126 -31.20 3.47 3.50
CA GLY A 126 -32.02 2.27 3.63
C GLY A 126 -32.56 1.77 2.27
N PRO A 127 -33.09 0.54 2.21
CA PRO A 127 -33.67 -0.04 0.99
C PRO A 127 -34.77 0.82 0.34
N GLU A 128 -35.52 1.57 1.15
CA GLU A 128 -36.57 2.47 0.66
C GLU A 128 -36.05 3.60 -0.22
N GLU A 129 -34.83 4.08 0.01
CA GLU A 129 -34.21 5.12 -0.83
C GLU A 129 -33.67 4.51 -2.13
N ILE A 130 -33.07 3.33 -2.04
CA ILE A 130 -32.60 2.58 -3.21
C ILE A 130 -33.78 2.31 -4.15
N ALA A 131 -34.94 1.87 -3.62
CA ALA A 131 -36.13 1.57 -4.42
C ALA A 131 -36.70 2.80 -5.16
N LYS A 132 -36.51 4.02 -4.64
CA LYS A 132 -36.95 5.25 -5.32
C LYS A 132 -36.11 5.56 -6.55
N GLN A 133 -34.80 5.32 -6.48
CA GLN A 133 -33.85 5.68 -7.54
C GLN A 133 -33.58 4.51 -8.49
N HIS A 134 -33.73 3.27 -8.00
CA HIS A 134 -33.52 2.05 -8.75
C HIS A 134 -34.68 1.04 -8.55
N PRO A 135 -35.90 1.35 -9.06
CA PRO A 135 -37.12 0.59 -8.74
C PRO A 135 -37.17 -0.84 -9.29
N PHE A 136 -36.26 -1.21 -10.18
CA PHE A 136 -36.24 -2.52 -10.83
C PHE A 136 -35.34 -3.55 -10.15
N TYR A 137 -34.57 -3.16 -9.13
CA TYR A 137 -33.72 -4.07 -8.39
C TYR A 137 -34.52 -4.74 -7.27
N ASN A 138 -34.47 -6.06 -7.19
CA ASN A 138 -34.99 -6.80 -6.04
C ASN A 138 -34.11 -6.48 -4.83
N LEU A 139 -34.69 -5.97 -3.75
CA LEU A 139 -33.99 -5.59 -2.53
C LEU A 139 -34.18 -6.59 -1.38
N ASP A 140 -34.70 -7.79 -1.65
CA ASP A 140 -34.88 -8.82 -0.63
C ASP A 140 -33.56 -9.08 0.10
N GLY A 141 -33.59 -8.98 1.43
CA GLY A 141 -32.45 -9.18 2.32
C GLY A 141 -31.44 -8.02 2.39
N VAL A 142 -31.61 -6.94 1.63
CA VAL A 142 -30.73 -5.76 1.72
C VAL A 142 -31.00 -5.02 3.02
N LEU A 143 -29.95 -4.78 3.80
CA LEU A 143 -30.01 -3.99 5.04
C LEU A 143 -29.87 -2.49 4.78
N GLY A 144 -29.08 -2.14 3.77
CA GLY A 144 -28.83 -0.76 3.35
C GLY A 144 -27.77 -0.71 2.24
N ALA A 145 -27.36 0.51 1.89
CA ALA A 145 -26.31 0.75 0.91
C ALA A 145 -25.52 2.02 1.20
N LEU A 146 -24.30 2.06 0.67
CA LEU A 146 -23.51 3.27 0.56
C LEU A 146 -23.87 3.93 -0.77
N HIS A 147 -24.41 5.14 -0.69
CA HIS A 147 -24.84 5.94 -1.83
C HIS A 147 -23.80 7.02 -2.13
N THR A 148 -23.37 7.07 -3.39
CA THR A 148 -22.40 8.03 -3.90
C THR A 148 -22.98 8.70 -5.15
N PRO A 149 -23.68 9.84 -5.01
CA PRO A 149 -24.41 10.47 -6.12
C PRO A 149 -23.53 10.98 -7.25
N ASP A 150 -22.27 11.31 -6.94
CA ASP A 150 -21.33 11.90 -7.90
C ASP A 150 -20.58 10.82 -8.72
N ASP A 151 -20.84 9.54 -8.44
CA ASP A 151 -20.27 8.41 -9.16
C ASP A 151 -20.91 8.22 -10.55
N GLY A 152 -20.31 7.34 -11.35
CA GLY A 152 -20.84 7.11 -12.69
C GLY A 152 -20.00 6.17 -13.55
N HIS A 153 -20.17 6.32 -14.86
CA HIS A 153 -19.39 5.60 -15.85
C HIS A 153 -19.08 6.45 -17.09
N VAL A 154 -18.12 5.99 -17.89
CA VAL A 154 -17.68 6.60 -19.15
C VAL A 154 -17.51 5.54 -20.23
N ASP A 155 -17.56 5.95 -21.50
CA ASP A 155 -16.98 5.13 -22.58
C ASP A 155 -15.44 5.15 -22.46
N PRO A 156 -14.80 3.98 -22.24
CA PRO A 156 -13.35 3.89 -22.07
C PRO A 156 -12.53 4.38 -23.27
N THR A 157 -13.10 4.23 -24.47
CA THR A 157 -12.41 4.59 -25.71
C THR A 157 -12.40 6.11 -25.88
N ASN A 158 -13.57 6.74 -25.74
CA ASN A 158 -13.73 8.18 -25.87
C ASN A 158 -12.89 8.95 -24.86
N VAL A 159 -12.91 8.53 -23.58
CA VAL A 159 -12.11 9.21 -22.55
C VAL A 159 -10.61 9.09 -22.83
N THR A 160 -10.16 7.94 -23.33
CA THR A 160 -8.76 7.75 -23.72
C THR A 160 -8.41 8.61 -24.94
N MET A 161 -9.30 8.69 -25.94
CA MET A 161 -9.09 9.54 -27.11
C MET A 161 -9.08 11.04 -26.77
N ALA A 162 -9.94 11.48 -25.85
CA ALA A 162 -9.95 12.84 -25.33
C ALA A 162 -8.63 13.16 -24.61
N MET A 163 -8.15 12.29 -23.71
CA MET A 163 -6.82 12.47 -23.09
C MET A 163 -5.69 12.47 -24.13
N ALA A 164 -5.75 11.63 -25.16
CA ALA A 164 -4.78 11.64 -26.25
C ALA A 164 -4.81 12.95 -27.05
N ALA A 165 -5.99 13.55 -27.24
CA ALA A 165 -6.13 14.87 -27.86
C ALA A 165 -5.47 15.96 -26.98
N GLY A 166 -5.77 15.98 -25.68
CA GLY A 166 -5.12 16.89 -24.73
C GLY A 166 -3.59 16.73 -24.70
N ALA A 167 -3.10 15.49 -24.65
CA ALA A 167 -1.66 15.19 -24.71
C ALA A 167 -1.01 15.79 -25.97
N ARG A 168 -1.63 15.62 -27.14
CA ARG A 168 -1.15 16.21 -28.41
C ARG A 168 -1.18 17.74 -28.40
N GLN A 169 -2.21 18.35 -27.82
CA GLN A 169 -2.29 19.80 -27.64
C GLN A 169 -1.15 20.34 -26.77
N LYS A 170 -0.64 19.54 -25.83
CA LYS A 170 0.55 19.85 -25.01
C LYS A 170 1.88 19.44 -25.67
N GLY A 171 1.86 18.96 -26.92
CA GLY A 171 3.07 18.66 -27.70
C GLY A 171 3.51 17.20 -27.67
N VAL A 172 2.80 16.29 -26.99
CA VAL A 172 3.15 14.86 -26.98
C VAL A 172 3.02 14.25 -28.37
N ARG A 173 4.05 13.51 -28.78
CA ARG A 173 4.04 12.76 -30.03
C ARG A 173 3.52 11.35 -29.81
N ILE A 174 2.34 11.05 -30.34
CA ILE A 174 1.74 9.70 -30.29
C ILE A 174 1.97 8.98 -31.61
N ILE A 175 2.68 7.86 -31.60
CA ILE A 175 3.00 7.04 -32.77
C ILE A 175 2.31 5.68 -32.60
N ARG A 176 1.26 5.47 -33.39
CA ARG A 176 0.52 4.21 -33.49
C ARG A 176 1.16 3.28 -34.51
N GLN A 177 0.74 2.01 -34.52
CA GLN A 177 1.25 0.98 -35.43
C GLN A 177 2.78 0.92 -35.40
N CYS A 178 3.33 0.98 -34.19
CA CYS A 178 4.76 1.09 -33.93
C CYS A 178 5.08 0.31 -32.65
N ARG A 179 5.20 -1.01 -32.80
CA ARG A 179 5.52 -1.89 -31.68
C ARG A 179 6.97 -1.71 -31.24
N ALA A 180 7.17 -1.55 -29.94
CA ALA A 180 8.49 -1.72 -29.33
C ALA A 180 8.87 -3.20 -29.35
N THR A 181 10.11 -3.51 -29.73
CA THR A 181 10.62 -4.88 -29.85
C THR A 181 11.68 -5.21 -28.80
N ASN A 182 12.28 -4.19 -28.18
CA ASN A 182 13.28 -4.33 -27.14
C ASN A 182 13.42 -3.02 -26.34
N ILE A 183 13.83 -3.11 -25.07
CA ILE A 183 14.16 -1.97 -24.22
C ILE A 183 15.46 -2.30 -23.47
N THR A 184 16.52 -1.56 -23.75
CA THR A 184 17.84 -1.79 -23.15
C THR A 184 18.43 -0.52 -22.56
N GLN A 185 19.21 -0.65 -21.49
CA GLN A 185 19.97 0.47 -20.96
C GLN A 185 21.34 0.54 -21.65
N LEU A 186 21.70 1.72 -22.14
CA LEU A 186 22.97 2.00 -22.79
C LEU A 186 24.07 2.25 -21.73
N PRO A 187 25.36 2.14 -22.10
CA PRO A 187 26.47 2.49 -21.20
C PRO A 187 26.45 3.95 -20.70
N SER A 188 25.74 4.86 -21.40
CA SER A 188 25.53 6.24 -20.96
C SER A 188 24.57 6.36 -19.76
N GLY A 189 23.80 5.31 -19.46
CA GLY A 189 22.71 5.31 -18.49
C GLY A 189 21.35 5.65 -19.10
N GLU A 190 21.30 6.16 -20.32
CA GLU A 190 20.07 6.36 -21.10
C GLU A 190 19.47 5.03 -21.55
N TRP A 191 18.20 5.05 -21.89
CA TRP A 191 17.45 3.90 -22.40
C TRP A 191 17.33 3.96 -23.92
N GLN A 192 17.41 2.81 -24.56
CA GLN A 192 17.11 2.65 -25.98
C GLN A 192 15.87 1.78 -26.14
N VAL A 193 14.83 2.36 -26.76
CA VAL A 193 13.61 1.66 -27.14
C VAL A 193 13.69 1.33 -28.62
N GLU A 194 13.88 0.05 -28.94
CA GLU A 194 13.89 -0.44 -30.31
C GLU A 194 12.46 -0.68 -30.78
N THR A 195 12.17 -0.33 -32.04
CA THR A 195 10.86 -0.52 -32.65
C THR A 195 11.00 -1.04 -34.08
N GLU A 196 9.89 -1.47 -34.65
CA GLU A 196 9.79 -1.86 -36.07
C GLU A 196 10.16 -0.72 -37.05
N ARG A 197 10.20 0.53 -36.59
CA ARG A 197 10.45 1.73 -37.40
C ARG A 197 11.81 2.39 -37.14
N GLY A 198 12.59 1.87 -36.20
CA GLY A 198 13.84 2.46 -35.72
C GLY A 198 13.90 2.53 -34.20
N ALA A 199 15.06 2.93 -33.67
CA ALA A 199 15.28 3.05 -32.23
C ALA A 199 15.16 4.51 -31.77
N ILE A 200 14.70 4.70 -30.52
CA ILE A 200 14.65 5.99 -29.84
C ILE A 200 15.53 5.90 -28.59
N THR A 201 16.54 6.76 -28.47
CA THR A 201 17.29 6.93 -27.22
C THR A 201 16.57 7.93 -26.32
N CYS A 202 16.43 7.63 -25.03
CA CYS A 202 15.71 8.47 -24.09
C CYS A 202 16.25 8.43 -22.66
N GLU A 203 15.99 9.50 -21.92
CA GLU A 203 16.38 9.61 -20.51
C GLU A 203 15.52 8.71 -19.62
N HIS A 204 14.21 8.64 -19.91
CA HIS A 204 13.21 7.86 -19.18
C HIS A 204 12.41 6.95 -20.12
N VAL A 205 12.21 5.71 -19.70
CA VAL A 205 11.29 4.76 -20.33
C VAL A 205 10.15 4.41 -19.39
N VAL A 206 8.92 4.36 -19.91
CA VAL A 206 7.73 3.95 -19.15
C VAL A 206 7.13 2.70 -19.77
N ASN A 207 7.01 1.66 -18.97
CA ASN A 207 6.28 0.45 -19.32
C ASN A 207 4.79 0.60 -18.96
N ALA A 208 3.98 0.90 -19.96
CA ALA A 208 2.53 0.98 -19.88
C ALA A 208 1.85 -0.10 -20.75
N GLY A 209 2.53 -1.24 -20.94
CA GLY A 209 2.15 -2.29 -21.89
C GLY A 209 0.92 -3.13 -21.51
N GLY A 210 0.18 -2.78 -20.45
CA GLY A 210 -0.94 -3.59 -19.97
C GLY A 210 -0.52 -5.05 -19.74
N THR A 211 -1.25 -5.99 -20.32
CA THR A 211 -0.90 -7.43 -20.32
C THR A 211 0.52 -7.73 -20.86
N TYR A 212 1.04 -6.92 -21.79
CA TYR A 212 2.38 -7.11 -22.35
C TYR A 212 3.48 -6.58 -21.42
N ALA A 213 3.15 -5.88 -20.35
CA ALA A 213 4.15 -5.20 -19.54
C ALA A 213 5.16 -6.19 -18.91
N ARG A 214 4.74 -7.41 -18.53
CA ARG A 214 5.66 -8.40 -17.94
C ARG A 214 6.72 -8.85 -18.94
N GLN A 215 6.29 -9.31 -20.13
CA GLN A 215 7.22 -9.73 -21.17
C GLN A 215 8.09 -8.59 -21.71
N MET A 216 7.61 -7.35 -21.65
CA MET A 216 8.43 -6.16 -21.95
C MET A 216 9.46 -5.87 -20.85
N GLY A 217 9.13 -6.13 -19.58
CA GLY A 217 10.06 -6.01 -18.46
C GLY A 217 11.23 -6.99 -18.59
N GLU A 218 10.97 -8.20 -19.08
CA GLU A 218 11.98 -9.24 -19.30
C GLU A 218 13.09 -8.80 -20.27
N TRP A 219 12.79 -7.95 -21.26
CA TRP A 219 13.80 -7.36 -22.17
C TRP A 219 14.87 -6.56 -21.43
N SER A 220 14.50 -5.96 -20.30
CA SER A 220 15.37 -5.16 -19.45
C SER A 220 15.84 -5.92 -18.20
N GLY A 221 15.62 -7.23 -18.13
CA GLY A 221 15.97 -8.05 -16.96
C GLY A 221 15.10 -7.79 -15.72
N LEU A 222 13.93 -7.18 -15.89
CA LEU A 222 13.01 -6.85 -14.80
C LEU A 222 11.94 -7.93 -14.64
N GLN A 223 11.63 -8.23 -13.38
CA GLN A 223 10.52 -9.10 -13.00
C GLN A 223 9.37 -8.23 -12.49
N LEU A 224 8.29 -8.14 -13.28
CA LEU A 224 7.10 -7.38 -12.92
C LEU A 224 5.99 -8.34 -12.47
N PRO A 225 5.66 -8.39 -11.16
CA PRO A 225 4.76 -9.39 -10.62
C PRO A 225 3.30 -9.09 -11.00
N MET A 226 2.78 -9.78 -12.02
CA MET A 226 1.38 -9.73 -12.45
C MET A 226 1.03 -10.86 -13.42
N THR A 227 -0.24 -11.25 -13.41
CA THR A 227 -0.82 -12.28 -14.29
C THR A 227 -2.08 -11.72 -14.94
N SER A 228 -2.41 -12.14 -16.17
CA SER A 228 -3.66 -11.74 -16.79
C SER A 228 -4.79 -12.68 -16.37
N MET A 229 -5.86 -12.12 -15.84
CA MET A 229 -7.11 -12.81 -15.49
C MET A 229 -8.17 -12.47 -16.53
N THR A 230 -9.06 -13.39 -16.87
CA THR A 230 -10.20 -13.07 -17.72
C THR A 230 -11.42 -12.67 -16.89
N HIS A 231 -12.20 -11.73 -17.41
CA HIS A 231 -13.36 -11.13 -16.77
C HIS A 231 -14.54 -11.08 -17.73
N HIS A 232 -15.75 -11.30 -17.22
CA HIS A 232 -17.00 -11.27 -17.98
C HIS A 232 -17.84 -10.03 -17.71
N TYR A 233 -18.39 -9.45 -18.77
CA TYR A 233 -19.67 -8.76 -18.66
C TYR A 233 -20.59 -9.05 -19.83
N PHE A 234 -21.88 -8.89 -19.59
CA PHE A 234 -22.96 -9.16 -20.52
C PHE A 234 -23.79 -7.89 -20.72
N VAL A 235 -24.30 -7.71 -21.93
CA VAL A 235 -25.23 -6.65 -22.29
C VAL A 235 -26.50 -7.28 -22.83
N THR A 236 -27.64 -6.89 -22.28
CA THR A 236 -28.95 -7.44 -22.66
C THR A 236 -29.47 -6.84 -23.97
N GLU A 237 -30.55 -7.43 -24.48
CA GLU A 237 -31.48 -6.76 -25.38
C GLU A 237 -32.07 -5.48 -24.74
N PRO A 238 -32.69 -4.55 -25.52
CA PRO A 238 -33.25 -3.34 -24.94
C PRO A 238 -34.30 -3.66 -23.88
N VAL A 239 -34.18 -3.04 -22.72
CA VAL A 239 -35.07 -3.21 -21.57
C VAL A 239 -36.26 -2.25 -21.75
N PRO A 240 -37.49 -2.74 -21.96
CA PRO A 240 -38.65 -1.88 -22.18
C PRO A 240 -38.87 -0.85 -21.08
N GLU A 241 -38.62 -1.24 -19.83
CA GLU A 241 -38.78 -0.42 -18.64
C GLU A 241 -37.80 0.75 -18.57
N PHE A 242 -36.68 0.69 -19.29
CA PHE A 242 -35.71 1.79 -19.35
C PHE A 242 -36.14 2.87 -20.35
N GLN A 243 -37.10 2.57 -21.25
CA GLN A 243 -37.55 3.53 -22.25
C GLN A 243 -38.33 4.67 -21.60
N GLY A 244 -37.85 5.90 -21.82
CA GLY A 244 -38.52 7.11 -21.33
C GLY A 244 -38.25 7.44 -19.87
N LEU A 245 -37.30 6.77 -19.21
CA LEU A 245 -36.80 7.22 -17.91
C LEU A 245 -36.23 8.64 -18.03
N GLU A 246 -36.60 9.52 -17.10
CA GLU A 246 -36.10 10.90 -17.05
C GLU A 246 -34.62 10.97 -16.61
N ARG A 247 -34.17 9.96 -15.87
CA ARG A 247 -32.81 9.85 -15.35
C ARG A 247 -32.31 8.43 -15.53
N GLU A 248 -31.01 8.31 -15.78
CA GLU A 248 -30.31 7.03 -15.77
C GLU A 248 -30.30 6.43 -14.37
N LEU A 249 -30.38 5.10 -14.29
CA LEU A 249 -30.36 4.38 -13.02
C LEU A 249 -28.94 4.40 -12.43
N PRO A 250 -28.80 4.60 -11.10
CA PRO A 250 -27.50 4.48 -10.43
C PRO A 250 -26.89 3.08 -10.62
N VAL A 251 -25.56 3.00 -10.67
CA VAL A 251 -24.87 1.71 -10.74
C VAL A 251 -25.10 0.93 -9.45
N ILE A 252 -25.53 -0.33 -9.54
CA ILE A 252 -25.61 -1.23 -8.39
C ILE A 252 -24.33 -2.06 -8.30
N ARG A 253 -23.72 -2.08 -7.13
CA ARG A 253 -22.71 -3.08 -6.74
C ARG A 253 -23.29 -3.99 -5.68
N ASP A 254 -23.28 -5.26 -6.02
CA ASP A 254 -23.74 -6.32 -5.15
C ASP A 254 -22.63 -7.34 -5.00
N ASP A 255 -21.83 -7.14 -3.94
CA ASP A 255 -20.65 -7.95 -3.64
C ASP A 255 -21.04 -9.37 -3.18
N LYS A 256 -22.23 -9.53 -2.58
CA LYS A 256 -22.65 -10.78 -1.94
C LYS A 256 -23.38 -11.74 -2.86
N LYS A 257 -24.37 -11.24 -3.60
CA LYS A 257 -25.27 -12.06 -4.43
C LYS A 257 -24.75 -12.17 -5.85
N VAL A 258 -24.42 -11.02 -6.47
CA VAL A 258 -23.96 -10.97 -7.85
C VAL A 258 -22.44 -11.19 -7.96
N SER A 259 -21.68 -10.85 -6.90
CA SER A 259 -20.22 -10.78 -6.96
C SER A 259 -19.76 -9.88 -8.10
N GLY A 260 -20.35 -8.68 -8.18
CA GLY A 260 -20.20 -7.86 -9.37
C GLY A 260 -21.00 -6.57 -9.35
N TYR A 261 -21.35 -6.13 -10.55
CA TYR A 261 -22.02 -4.84 -10.77
C TYR A 261 -23.08 -4.95 -11.85
N ILE A 262 -24.12 -4.11 -11.72
CA ILE A 262 -25.17 -3.96 -12.71
C ILE A 262 -25.38 -2.48 -12.98
N ARG A 263 -25.47 -2.10 -14.26
CA ARG A 263 -25.78 -0.72 -14.67
C ARG A 263 -26.63 -0.68 -15.93
N MET A 264 -27.19 0.50 -16.18
CA MET A 264 -27.79 0.84 -17.45
C MET A 264 -26.70 1.05 -18.52
N GLU A 265 -26.92 0.54 -19.74
CA GLU A 265 -26.10 0.71 -20.94
C GLU A 265 -27.02 1.22 -22.05
N GLN A 266 -27.19 2.54 -22.13
CA GLN A 266 -28.28 3.14 -22.90
C GLN A 266 -29.62 2.52 -22.46
N ASN A 267 -30.50 2.09 -23.37
CA ASN A 267 -31.75 1.40 -23.00
C ASN A 267 -31.56 -0.11 -22.76
N ARG A 268 -30.40 -0.57 -22.30
CA ARG A 268 -30.06 -1.99 -22.06
C ARG A 268 -29.51 -2.18 -20.65
N GLY A 269 -29.48 -3.41 -20.16
CA GLY A 269 -28.76 -3.79 -18.95
C GLY A 269 -27.32 -4.19 -19.26
N LEU A 270 -26.40 -3.88 -18.35
CA LEU A 270 -25.05 -4.43 -18.33
C LEU A 270 -24.78 -5.11 -16.98
N ILE A 271 -24.30 -6.35 -17.03
CA ILE A 271 -24.01 -7.20 -15.87
C ILE A 271 -22.54 -7.61 -15.93
N GLY A 272 -21.72 -7.20 -14.97
CA GLY A 272 -20.33 -7.69 -14.85
C GLY A 272 -20.14 -8.56 -13.62
N ILE A 273 -19.40 -9.65 -13.78
CA ILE A 273 -19.31 -10.73 -12.80
C ILE A 273 -17.84 -11.04 -12.52
N TYR A 274 -17.49 -11.12 -11.24
CA TYR A 274 -16.25 -11.71 -10.75
C TYR A 274 -16.58 -12.99 -9.99
N GLU A 275 -16.46 -14.13 -10.65
CA GLU A 275 -16.69 -15.43 -10.03
C GLU A 275 -15.69 -15.71 -8.90
N LYS A 276 -16.18 -16.28 -7.80
CA LYS A 276 -15.37 -16.58 -6.61
C LYS A 276 -14.72 -17.96 -6.66
N GLU A 277 -15.14 -18.80 -7.60
CA GLU A 277 -14.65 -20.17 -7.79
C GLU A 277 -14.27 -20.38 -9.25
N ASN A 278 -13.25 -21.22 -9.49
CA ASN A 278 -12.70 -21.50 -10.82
C ASN A 278 -12.28 -20.22 -11.60
N PRO A 279 -11.46 -19.33 -11.01
CA PRO A 279 -10.94 -18.16 -11.73
C PRO A 279 -10.13 -18.61 -12.95
N ASN A 280 -10.13 -17.79 -14.01
CA ASN A 280 -9.40 -18.11 -15.23
C ASN A 280 -8.23 -17.16 -15.45
N SER A 281 -7.02 -17.70 -15.38
CA SER A 281 -5.77 -17.00 -15.67
C SER A 281 -5.24 -17.41 -17.05
N VAL A 282 -4.67 -16.45 -17.80
CA VAL A 282 -4.19 -16.65 -19.17
C VAL A 282 -2.79 -16.06 -19.36
N TRP A 283 -2.13 -16.50 -20.44
CA TRP A 283 -0.82 -15.96 -20.87
C TRP A 283 0.25 -16.05 -19.78
N HIS A 284 0.33 -17.20 -19.10
CA HIS A 284 1.33 -17.46 -18.07
C HIS A 284 2.77 -17.31 -18.59
N ASP A 285 3.01 -17.66 -19.86
CA ASP A 285 4.29 -17.40 -20.54
C ASP A 285 4.35 -15.98 -21.09
N HIS A 286 3.70 -15.72 -22.22
CA HIS A 286 3.62 -14.40 -22.87
C HIS A 286 2.25 -14.24 -23.53
N CYS A 287 1.76 -13.01 -23.62
CA CYS A 287 0.63 -12.67 -24.45
C CYS A 287 1.08 -12.58 -25.93
N PRO A 288 0.34 -13.21 -26.87
CA PRO A 288 0.65 -13.12 -28.29
C PRO A 288 0.64 -11.68 -28.81
N TRP A 289 1.66 -11.31 -29.57
CA TRP A 289 1.81 -9.95 -30.12
C TRP A 289 0.84 -9.67 -31.27
N GLU A 290 0.16 -10.65 -31.82
CA GLU A 290 -0.87 -10.47 -32.84
C GLU A 290 -2.20 -10.04 -32.25
N TYR A 291 -2.39 -10.20 -30.92
CA TYR A 291 -3.65 -9.85 -30.28
C TYR A 291 -3.85 -8.33 -30.25
N GLU A 292 -5.02 -7.94 -30.72
CA GLU A 292 -5.51 -6.57 -30.84
C GLU A 292 -7.03 -6.63 -30.71
N ASN A 293 -7.60 -5.89 -29.76
CA ASN A 293 -9.02 -5.97 -29.44
C ASN A 293 -9.51 -7.42 -29.22
N TRP A 294 -8.65 -8.24 -28.61
CA TRP A 294 -8.90 -9.67 -28.47
C TRP A 294 -9.87 -9.95 -27.33
N LEU A 295 -10.91 -10.74 -27.61
CA LEU A 295 -11.80 -11.34 -26.63
C LEU A 295 -11.73 -12.86 -26.74
N PHE A 296 -12.03 -13.53 -25.65
CA PHE A 296 -12.20 -14.97 -25.59
C PHE A 296 -13.66 -15.34 -25.87
N ASP A 297 -13.91 -16.59 -26.22
CA ASP A 297 -15.29 -17.11 -26.27
C ASP A 297 -15.90 -17.03 -24.87
N ALA A 298 -17.16 -16.62 -24.76
CA ALA A 298 -17.86 -16.58 -23.48
C ALA A 298 -17.89 -17.97 -22.81
N ASP A 299 -17.71 -17.98 -21.49
CA ASP A 299 -17.71 -19.17 -20.66
C ASP A 299 -18.90 -19.06 -19.70
N TYR A 300 -20.08 -19.33 -20.23
CA TYR A 300 -21.33 -19.21 -19.50
C TYR A 300 -21.38 -20.16 -18.31
N ASP A 301 -20.89 -21.40 -18.45
CA ASP A 301 -20.93 -22.41 -17.38
C ASP A 301 -20.21 -21.93 -16.12
N ARG A 302 -19.07 -21.24 -16.30
CA ARG A 302 -18.25 -20.71 -15.20
C ARG A 302 -18.93 -19.58 -14.43
N VAL A 303 -19.66 -18.71 -15.12
CA VAL A 303 -20.29 -17.52 -14.51
C VAL A 303 -21.79 -17.68 -14.27
N MET A 304 -22.41 -18.77 -14.73
CA MET A 304 -23.86 -19.00 -14.67
C MET A 304 -24.44 -18.80 -13.26
N PRO A 305 -23.84 -19.31 -12.17
CA PRO A 305 -24.42 -19.14 -10.83
C PRO A 305 -24.61 -17.67 -10.44
N TYR A 306 -23.69 -16.80 -10.86
CA TYR A 306 -23.73 -15.37 -10.59
C TYR A 306 -24.61 -14.62 -11.60
N LEU A 307 -24.66 -15.08 -12.84
CA LEU A 307 -25.53 -14.52 -13.88
C LEU A 307 -27.00 -14.79 -13.57
N GLU A 308 -27.36 -16.02 -13.19
CA GLU A 308 -28.70 -16.37 -12.73
C GLU A 308 -29.11 -15.49 -11.54
N GLU A 309 -28.22 -15.31 -10.56
CA GLU A 309 -28.52 -14.43 -9.43
C GLU A 309 -28.66 -12.97 -9.87
N SER A 310 -27.88 -12.50 -10.85
CA SER A 310 -28.06 -11.16 -11.43
C SER A 310 -29.45 -10.97 -12.05
N LEU A 311 -29.98 -11.99 -12.73
CA LEU A 311 -31.34 -11.98 -13.29
C LEU A 311 -32.42 -12.06 -12.21
N ASN A 312 -32.18 -12.83 -11.13
CA ASN A 312 -33.06 -12.85 -9.96
C ASN A 312 -33.10 -11.49 -9.24
N ARG A 313 -31.95 -10.81 -9.15
CA ARG A 313 -31.83 -9.49 -8.54
C ARG A 313 -32.32 -8.36 -9.44
N MET A 314 -32.31 -8.53 -10.75
CA MET A 314 -32.89 -7.59 -11.72
C MET A 314 -33.93 -8.29 -12.62
N PRO A 315 -35.15 -8.56 -12.12
CA PRO A 315 -36.13 -9.39 -12.82
C PRO A 315 -36.52 -8.90 -14.22
N VAL A 316 -36.40 -7.59 -14.48
CA VAL A 316 -36.66 -6.99 -15.81
C VAL A 316 -35.67 -7.47 -16.88
N PHE A 317 -34.59 -8.17 -16.51
CA PHE A 317 -33.65 -8.79 -17.45
C PHE A 317 -33.96 -10.25 -17.75
N ALA A 318 -34.77 -10.93 -16.92
CA ALA A 318 -34.85 -12.40 -16.90
C ALA A 318 -35.36 -13.03 -18.21
N GLU A 319 -36.21 -12.32 -18.95
CA GLU A 319 -36.79 -12.80 -20.23
C GLU A 319 -36.10 -12.20 -21.46
N LEU A 320 -35.01 -11.43 -21.28
CA LEU A 320 -34.28 -10.78 -22.37
C LEU A 320 -33.12 -11.64 -22.87
N GLY A 321 -32.82 -11.57 -24.17
CA GLY A 321 -31.60 -12.15 -24.71
C GLY A 321 -30.33 -11.38 -24.28
N ILE A 322 -29.18 -12.06 -24.33
CA ILE A 322 -27.87 -11.40 -24.26
C ILE A 322 -27.49 -10.96 -25.69
N GLN A 323 -27.32 -9.67 -25.90
CA GLN A 323 -26.93 -9.12 -27.20
C GLN A 323 -25.41 -9.11 -27.39
N ARG A 324 -24.65 -8.87 -26.32
CA ARG A 324 -23.19 -8.83 -26.35
C ARG A 324 -22.65 -9.44 -25.07
N ASP A 325 -21.77 -10.41 -25.22
CA ASP A 325 -20.87 -10.88 -24.18
C ASP A 325 -19.47 -10.31 -24.41
N VAL A 326 -18.78 -10.03 -23.33
CA VAL A 326 -17.37 -9.62 -23.33
C VAL A 326 -16.64 -10.47 -22.32
N HIS A 327 -15.72 -11.29 -22.82
CA HIS A 327 -14.81 -12.09 -22.04
C HIS A 327 -13.38 -11.63 -22.36
N GLY A 328 -12.83 -10.73 -21.54
CA GLY A 328 -11.60 -10.01 -21.84
C GLY A 328 -10.56 -10.16 -20.74
N ALA A 329 -9.28 -9.97 -21.07
CA ALA A 329 -8.19 -10.11 -20.11
C ALA A 329 -7.83 -8.78 -19.43
N ILE A 330 -7.51 -8.85 -18.14
CA ILE A 330 -7.14 -7.75 -17.26
C ILE A 330 -5.89 -8.17 -16.48
N SER A 331 -4.93 -7.25 -16.29
CA SER A 331 -3.71 -7.57 -15.52
C SER A 331 -3.96 -7.44 -14.01
N HIS A 332 -3.65 -8.50 -13.26
CA HIS A 332 -3.76 -8.60 -11.81
C HIS A 332 -2.38 -8.79 -11.16
N PRO A 333 -1.90 -7.80 -10.39
CA PRO A 333 -0.77 -7.97 -9.49
C PRO A 333 -1.14 -8.80 -8.26
N PRO A 334 -0.15 -9.39 -7.55
CA PRO A 334 -0.40 -10.30 -6.43
C PRO A 334 -1.25 -9.76 -5.26
N ASP A 335 -1.27 -8.44 -5.07
CA ASP A 335 -2.00 -7.77 -3.99
C ASP A 335 -3.20 -6.95 -4.50
N GLY A 336 -3.48 -7.00 -5.79
CA GLY A 336 -4.57 -6.26 -6.43
C GLY A 336 -4.28 -4.81 -6.77
N ASN A 337 -3.22 -4.23 -6.20
CA ASN A 337 -2.84 -2.84 -6.45
C ASN A 337 -1.96 -2.73 -7.70
N PRO A 338 -2.07 -1.66 -8.51
CA PRO A 338 -1.24 -1.49 -9.70
C PRO A 338 0.25 -1.33 -9.39
N LEU A 339 1.07 -1.44 -10.44
CA LEU A 339 2.51 -1.21 -10.40
C LEU A 339 2.79 0.18 -11.01
N ILE A 340 2.83 1.20 -10.16
CA ILE A 340 2.99 2.63 -10.52
C ILE A 340 4.19 3.22 -9.79
N GLY A 341 5.27 3.52 -10.51
CA GLY A 341 6.49 4.11 -9.93
C GLY A 341 7.79 3.57 -10.51
N PRO A 342 8.94 3.85 -9.88
CA PRO A 342 10.25 3.37 -10.33
C PRO A 342 10.33 1.83 -10.34
N ALA A 343 10.90 1.26 -11.40
CA ALA A 343 11.22 -0.16 -11.42
C ALA A 343 12.39 -0.49 -10.47
N PRO A 344 12.39 -1.67 -9.85
CA PRO A 344 13.43 -2.06 -8.88
C PRO A 344 14.82 -2.16 -9.54
N GLY A 345 15.83 -1.62 -8.87
CA GLY A 345 17.24 -1.82 -9.22
C GLY A 345 17.78 -1.01 -10.39
N VAL A 346 16.96 -0.20 -11.05
CA VAL A 346 17.37 0.61 -12.23
C VAL A 346 16.89 2.06 -12.12
N ARG A 347 17.65 2.99 -12.71
CA ARG A 347 17.26 4.41 -12.81
C ARG A 347 16.40 4.65 -14.05
N ASN A 348 15.40 5.51 -13.91
CA ASN A 348 14.60 6.04 -15.03
C ASN A 348 13.80 5.02 -15.87
N TYR A 349 13.63 3.79 -15.38
CA TYR A 349 12.59 2.89 -15.88
C TYR A 349 11.40 2.99 -14.94
N TRP A 350 10.21 3.25 -15.48
CA TRP A 350 8.99 3.45 -14.72
C TRP A 350 7.93 2.43 -15.09
N CYS A 351 7.28 1.84 -14.09
CA CYS A 351 6.09 1.02 -14.28
C CYS A 351 4.85 1.89 -14.26
N CYS A 352 3.95 1.65 -15.21
CA CYS A 352 2.61 2.22 -15.30
C CYS A 352 1.64 1.12 -15.77
N CYS A 353 1.62 -0.01 -15.06
CA CYS A 353 1.02 -1.26 -15.52
C CYS A 353 0.35 -2.06 -14.38
N GLY A 354 -0.15 -3.26 -14.69
CA GLY A 354 -0.79 -4.14 -13.70
C GLY A 354 -2.10 -3.57 -13.12
N THR A 355 -2.88 -2.84 -13.91
CA THR A 355 -4.04 -2.11 -13.38
C THR A 355 -5.35 -2.82 -13.70
N GLN A 356 -6.06 -3.27 -12.66
CA GLN A 356 -7.36 -3.92 -12.81
C GLN A 356 -8.49 -2.96 -13.14
N ILE A 357 -8.45 -1.77 -12.54
CA ILE A 357 -9.46 -0.73 -12.71
C ILE A 357 -8.80 0.48 -13.39
N GLY A 358 -8.29 0.26 -14.60
CA GLY A 358 -7.56 1.30 -15.34
C GLY A 358 -8.38 2.57 -15.56
N ILE A 359 -9.70 2.45 -15.81
CA ILE A 359 -10.57 3.60 -16.04
C ILE A 359 -10.86 4.37 -14.74
N GLY A 360 -11.20 3.63 -13.68
CA GLY A 360 -11.60 4.20 -12.39
C GLY A 360 -10.46 4.71 -11.53
N TRP A 361 -9.23 4.22 -11.71
CA TRP A 361 -8.06 4.64 -10.92
C TRP A 361 -7.00 5.38 -11.75
N GLY A 362 -6.95 5.15 -13.07
CA GLY A 362 -5.82 5.47 -13.93
C GLY A 362 -5.41 6.95 -13.99
N PRO A 363 -6.30 7.92 -14.30
CA PRO A 363 -5.86 9.30 -14.46
C PRO A 363 -5.25 9.90 -13.19
N GLY A 364 -5.81 9.63 -12.02
CA GLY A 364 -5.28 10.05 -10.73
C GLY A 364 -3.91 9.45 -10.48
N LEU A 365 -3.75 8.13 -10.66
CA LEU A 365 -2.45 7.49 -10.48
C LEU A 365 -1.40 7.96 -11.51
N THR A 366 -1.80 8.21 -12.75
CA THR A 366 -0.89 8.68 -13.80
C THR A 366 -0.50 10.16 -13.63
N ARG A 367 -1.38 10.98 -13.03
CA ARG A 367 -1.04 12.33 -12.56
C ARG A 367 0.04 12.29 -11.50
N GLU A 368 -0.13 11.43 -10.50
CA GLU A 368 0.85 11.27 -9.43
C GLU A 368 2.18 10.73 -9.96
N LEU A 369 2.15 9.79 -10.90
CA LEU A 369 3.36 9.31 -11.58
C LEU A 369 4.05 10.42 -12.39
N ALA A 370 3.31 11.22 -13.16
CA ALA A 370 3.87 12.34 -13.92
C ALA A 370 4.61 13.32 -13.00
N ARG A 371 3.99 13.68 -11.88
CA ARG A 371 4.60 14.56 -10.87
C ARG A 371 5.82 13.93 -10.21
N TRP A 372 5.77 12.64 -9.93
CA TRP A 372 6.93 11.92 -9.41
C TRP A 372 8.10 11.96 -10.39
N MET A 373 7.85 11.72 -11.68
CA MET A 373 8.88 11.79 -12.71
C MET A 373 9.49 13.19 -12.84
N VAL A 374 8.65 14.24 -12.82
CA VAL A 374 9.07 15.62 -13.08
C VAL A 374 9.72 16.27 -11.86
N HIS A 375 9.11 16.08 -10.68
CA HIS A 375 9.48 16.78 -9.45
C HIS A 375 10.27 15.91 -8.46
N GLY A 376 10.36 14.61 -8.72
CA GLY A 376 11.00 13.65 -7.82
C GLY A 376 10.12 13.15 -6.67
N SER A 377 8.84 13.56 -6.61
CA SER A 377 7.84 13.09 -5.63
C SER A 377 6.39 13.25 -6.14
N ALA A 378 5.49 12.36 -5.70
CA ALA A 378 4.03 12.46 -5.91
C ALA A 378 3.35 13.18 -4.72
N ASP A 379 2.16 13.76 -4.88
CA ASP A 379 1.45 14.52 -3.84
C ASP A 379 0.69 13.66 -2.82
N ILE A 380 0.56 12.36 -3.09
CA ILE A 380 0.02 11.38 -2.15
C ILE A 380 1.06 10.28 -1.89
N SER A 381 0.84 9.50 -0.85
CA SER A 381 1.63 8.29 -0.60
C SER A 381 1.43 7.30 -1.75
N MET A 382 2.52 7.00 -2.46
CA MET A 382 2.52 6.03 -3.57
C MET A 382 2.97 4.63 -3.13
N ARG A 383 3.11 4.41 -1.82
CA ARG A 383 3.73 3.19 -1.30
C ARG A 383 3.02 1.91 -1.73
N ASP A 384 1.68 1.91 -1.71
CA ASP A 384 0.87 0.74 -2.03
C ASP A 384 0.85 0.45 -3.54
N PHE A 385 1.30 1.41 -4.36
CA PHE A 385 1.39 1.28 -5.81
C PHE A 385 2.83 1.11 -6.31
N ASP A 386 3.84 1.43 -5.47
CA ASP A 386 5.25 1.34 -5.85
C ASP A 386 5.64 -0.12 -6.18
N PRO A 387 6.21 -0.40 -7.36
CA PRO A 387 6.62 -1.75 -7.76
C PRO A 387 7.63 -2.40 -6.80
N ARG A 388 8.43 -1.59 -6.08
CA ARG A 388 9.49 -2.04 -5.16
C ARG A 388 8.95 -2.58 -3.85
N ARG A 389 7.62 -2.61 -3.66
CA ARG A 389 6.98 -3.33 -2.55
C ARG A 389 7.06 -4.85 -2.70
N PHE A 390 7.42 -5.34 -3.88
CA PHE A 390 7.72 -6.75 -4.11
C PHE A 390 9.23 -6.99 -4.24
N GLY A 391 9.68 -8.15 -3.77
CA GLY A 391 11.05 -8.61 -3.91
C GLY A 391 11.18 -9.76 -4.91
N SER A 392 12.40 -10.30 -5.03
CA SER A 392 12.72 -11.43 -5.92
C SER A 392 11.92 -12.72 -5.65
N TYR A 393 11.29 -12.83 -4.48
CA TYR A 393 10.43 -13.95 -4.13
C TYR A 393 9.13 -14.03 -4.95
N ALA A 394 8.72 -12.92 -5.58
CA ALA A 394 7.45 -12.83 -6.32
C ALA A 394 7.52 -13.50 -7.70
N THR A 395 7.95 -14.77 -7.72
CA THR A 395 8.25 -15.55 -8.93
C THR A 395 7.03 -15.72 -9.82
N LYS A 396 7.27 -16.14 -11.08
CA LYS A 396 6.21 -16.37 -12.07
C LYS A 396 5.10 -17.31 -11.59
N ASP A 397 5.45 -18.41 -10.93
CA ASP A 397 4.43 -19.37 -10.49
C ASP A 397 3.65 -18.82 -9.29
N TRP A 398 4.33 -18.09 -8.40
CA TRP A 398 3.72 -17.48 -7.23
C TRP A 398 2.74 -16.34 -7.62
N GLN A 399 3.10 -15.48 -8.57
CA GLN A 399 2.20 -14.41 -9.02
C GLN A 399 0.91 -14.94 -9.69
N VAL A 400 0.91 -16.15 -10.25
CA VAL A 400 -0.32 -16.76 -10.82
C VAL A 400 -1.28 -17.13 -9.69
N VAL A 401 -0.78 -17.85 -8.68
CA VAL A 401 -1.54 -18.21 -7.48
C VAL A 401 -2.15 -16.98 -6.80
N LYS A 402 -1.36 -15.90 -6.69
CA LYS A 402 -1.81 -14.66 -6.03
C LYS A 402 -2.79 -13.85 -6.87
N ALA A 403 -2.63 -13.84 -8.19
CA ALA A 403 -3.60 -13.17 -9.07
C ALA A 403 -4.95 -13.87 -9.09
N GLU A 404 -4.97 -15.20 -9.02
CA GLU A 404 -6.19 -15.99 -8.88
C GLU A 404 -6.87 -15.73 -7.52
N GLU A 405 -6.12 -15.74 -6.43
CA GLU A 405 -6.64 -15.37 -5.10
C GLU A 405 -7.22 -13.95 -5.11
N ASP A 406 -6.47 -12.98 -5.65
CA ASP A 406 -6.92 -11.59 -5.73
C ASP A 406 -8.21 -11.43 -6.53
N TYR A 407 -8.32 -12.10 -7.67
CA TYR A 407 -9.53 -12.09 -8.50
C TYR A 407 -10.74 -12.58 -7.69
N CYS A 408 -10.60 -13.71 -7.00
CA CYS A 408 -11.68 -14.28 -6.17
C CYS A 408 -12.07 -13.37 -5.00
N LEU A 409 -11.14 -12.57 -4.47
CA LEU A 409 -11.37 -11.65 -3.35
C LEU A 409 -11.95 -10.29 -3.76
N ARG A 410 -12.14 -10.05 -5.07
CA ARG A 410 -12.47 -8.74 -5.60
C ARG A 410 -13.76 -8.13 -5.03
N HIS A 411 -14.75 -8.98 -4.81
CA HIS A 411 -16.06 -8.65 -4.25
C HIS A 411 -16.26 -9.35 -2.88
N GLU A 412 -15.19 -9.43 -2.10
CA GLU A 412 -15.22 -9.82 -0.69
C GLU A 412 -15.07 -8.59 0.22
N ILE A 413 -15.50 -8.74 1.48
CA ILE A 413 -15.35 -7.68 2.48
C ILE A 413 -13.84 -7.49 2.77
N PRO A 414 -13.28 -6.28 2.56
CA PRO A 414 -11.89 -6.00 2.87
C PRO A 414 -11.74 -5.73 4.37
N PHE A 415 -11.88 -6.78 5.17
CA PHE A 415 -11.77 -6.65 6.61
C PHE A 415 -10.43 -6.03 7.03
N PRO A 416 -10.40 -5.25 8.12
CA PRO A 416 -9.15 -4.80 8.72
C PRO A 416 -8.25 -6.00 9.01
N HIS A 417 -6.97 -5.86 8.66
CA HIS A 417 -5.97 -6.92 8.81
C HIS A 417 -6.28 -8.22 8.05
N PHE A 418 -7.05 -8.15 6.96
CA PHE A 418 -7.31 -9.28 6.08
C PHE A 418 -5.99 -9.89 5.57
N ASN A 419 -5.80 -11.17 5.84
CA ASN A 419 -4.59 -11.91 5.57
C ASN A 419 -4.81 -12.82 4.36
N ARG A 420 -3.99 -12.62 3.32
CA ARG A 420 -4.05 -13.43 2.10
C ARG A 420 -3.20 -14.70 2.28
N LEU A 421 -3.79 -15.88 2.09
CA LEU A 421 -3.21 -17.16 2.49
C LEU A 421 -2.61 -17.95 1.32
N ALA A 422 -3.08 -17.72 0.10
CA ALA A 422 -2.62 -18.49 -1.06
C ALA A 422 -1.12 -18.28 -1.32
N GLY A 423 -0.42 -19.37 -1.64
CA GLY A 423 1.01 -19.34 -1.98
C GLY A 423 1.96 -19.19 -0.78
N ARG A 424 1.49 -19.36 0.46
CA ARG A 424 2.29 -19.29 1.68
C ARG A 424 2.61 -20.67 2.28
N PRO A 425 3.72 -20.82 3.03
CA PRO A 425 4.70 -19.80 3.39
C PRO A 425 5.72 -19.48 2.29
N ILE A 426 6.25 -18.25 2.26
CA ILE A 426 7.20 -17.81 1.22
C ILE A 426 8.65 -17.75 1.76
N LYS A 427 8.92 -16.87 2.72
CA LYS A 427 10.21 -16.73 3.41
C LYS A 427 10.01 -16.98 4.92
N PRO A 428 9.78 -18.23 5.33
CA PRO A 428 9.65 -18.55 6.76
C PRO A 428 10.96 -18.26 7.49
N SER A 429 10.87 -17.72 8.71
CA SER A 429 12.03 -17.60 9.59
C SER A 429 12.48 -18.99 10.09
N PRO A 430 13.70 -19.13 10.63
CA PRO A 430 14.13 -20.36 11.30
C PRO A 430 13.22 -20.79 12.47
N LEU A 431 12.37 -19.90 12.99
CA LEU A 431 11.44 -20.18 14.09
C LEU A 431 10.01 -20.47 13.64
N HIS A 432 9.70 -20.39 12.34
CA HIS A 432 8.31 -20.42 11.84
C HIS A 432 7.51 -21.63 12.36
N GLU A 433 8.01 -22.85 12.16
CA GLU A 433 7.32 -24.07 12.61
C GLU A 433 7.23 -24.16 14.13
N LEU A 434 8.27 -23.71 14.85
CA LEU A 434 8.28 -23.71 16.31
C LEU A 434 7.22 -22.75 16.86
N LEU A 435 7.16 -21.53 16.36
CA LEU A 435 6.20 -20.52 16.82
C LEU A 435 4.78 -20.90 16.41
N LYS A 436 4.60 -21.48 15.21
CA LYS A 436 3.32 -22.05 14.77
C LYS A 436 2.84 -23.13 15.74
N ALA A 437 3.71 -24.04 16.19
CA ALA A 437 3.37 -25.05 17.19
C ALA A 437 3.01 -24.46 18.57
N LYS A 438 3.46 -23.24 18.87
CA LYS A 438 3.11 -22.48 20.08
C LYS A 438 1.83 -21.64 19.93
N GLY A 439 1.12 -21.77 18.80
CA GLY A 439 -0.14 -21.08 18.53
C GLY A 439 0.00 -19.79 17.72
N ALA A 440 1.18 -19.49 17.14
CA ALA A 440 1.33 -18.30 16.30
C ALA A 440 0.42 -18.36 15.07
N VAL A 441 -0.42 -17.34 14.92
CA VAL A 441 -1.05 -17.01 13.64
C VAL A 441 -0.08 -16.06 12.93
N HIS A 442 0.26 -16.36 11.68
CA HIS A 442 1.28 -15.63 10.92
C HIS A 442 0.66 -14.70 9.88
N GLU A 443 1.26 -13.53 9.69
CA GLU A 443 1.04 -12.65 8.54
C GLU A 443 2.25 -12.69 7.60
N GLU A 444 2.02 -12.33 6.33
CA GLU A 444 3.08 -12.14 5.34
C GLU A 444 3.47 -10.66 5.26
N VAL A 445 4.77 -10.37 5.28
CA VAL A 445 5.30 -9.02 5.02
C VAL A 445 6.57 -9.08 4.17
N TYR A 446 6.51 -8.54 2.96
CA TYR A 446 7.61 -8.59 1.99
C TYR A 446 8.17 -10.00 1.80
N GLY A 447 7.30 -10.99 1.72
CA GLY A 447 7.50 -12.43 1.65
C GLY A 447 7.82 -13.12 2.98
N PHE A 448 8.12 -12.41 4.07
CA PHE A 448 8.43 -13.04 5.36
C PHE A 448 7.18 -13.46 6.11
N GLU A 449 7.23 -14.63 6.77
CA GLU A 449 6.20 -15.07 7.71
C GLU A 449 6.52 -14.54 9.11
N ARG A 450 5.66 -13.67 9.65
CA ARG A 450 5.84 -13.09 10.99
C ARG A 450 4.63 -13.41 11.89
N PRO A 451 4.81 -13.82 13.15
CA PRO A 451 3.70 -13.94 14.09
C PRO A 451 2.97 -12.61 14.31
N ARG A 452 1.66 -12.57 14.08
CA ARG A 452 0.81 -11.41 14.39
C ARG A 452 0.25 -11.46 15.82
N PHE A 453 -0.15 -12.64 16.27
CA PHE A 453 -0.55 -12.95 17.65
C PHE A 453 -0.42 -14.46 17.92
N PHE A 454 -0.55 -14.86 19.18
CA PHE A 454 -0.54 -16.26 19.63
C PHE A 454 -1.90 -16.69 20.15
N ALA A 455 -2.57 -17.60 19.43
CA ALA A 455 -3.87 -18.13 19.79
C ALA A 455 -3.79 -19.00 21.06
N LYS A 456 -4.52 -18.61 22.12
CA LYS A 456 -4.67 -19.39 23.36
C LYS A 456 -6.14 -19.47 23.74
N GLY A 457 -6.69 -20.69 23.75
CA GLY A 457 -8.11 -20.91 24.06
C GLY A 457 -9.07 -20.51 22.93
N ILE A 458 -8.55 -20.16 21.76
CA ILE A 458 -9.30 -19.87 20.53
C ILE A 458 -8.69 -20.65 19.35
N ALA A 459 -9.39 -20.71 18.21
CA ALA A 459 -8.86 -21.30 16.99
C ALA A 459 -7.63 -20.52 16.49
N GLN A 460 -6.61 -21.26 16.03
CA GLN A 460 -5.37 -20.72 15.45
C GLN A 460 -5.60 -20.31 14.00
N GLU A 461 -6.42 -19.28 13.82
CA GLU A 461 -6.80 -18.70 12.53
C GLU A 461 -7.05 -17.21 12.71
N ASP A 462 -7.21 -16.48 11.60
CA ASP A 462 -7.57 -15.07 11.65
C ASP A 462 -9.05 -14.90 12.03
N HIS A 463 -9.33 -13.96 12.95
CA HIS A 463 -10.69 -13.57 13.35
C HIS A 463 -10.95 -12.17 12.80
N TYR A 464 -11.71 -12.08 11.71
CA TYR A 464 -11.97 -10.81 11.03
C TYR A 464 -13.22 -10.13 11.55
N SER A 465 -13.12 -8.85 11.85
CA SER A 465 -14.26 -7.97 12.09
C SER A 465 -13.81 -6.50 12.01
N PHE A 466 -14.76 -5.59 11.81
CA PHE A 466 -14.55 -4.17 12.05
C PHE A 466 -14.70 -3.80 13.54
N ASN A 467 -15.24 -4.73 14.34
CA ASN A 467 -15.33 -4.64 15.79
C ASN A 467 -14.18 -5.44 16.44
N ARG A 468 -14.03 -5.32 17.75
CA ARG A 468 -13.16 -6.18 18.55
C ARG A 468 -13.57 -7.64 18.42
N THR A 469 -12.57 -8.50 18.47
CA THR A 469 -12.66 -9.95 18.38
C THR A 469 -11.97 -10.58 19.60
N PRO A 470 -12.03 -11.92 19.78
CA PRO A 470 -11.24 -12.58 20.82
C PRO A 470 -9.72 -12.38 20.70
N VAL A 471 -9.21 -11.93 19.54
CA VAL A 471 -7.79 -11.62 19.35
C VAL A 471 -7.37 -10.42 20.20
N ASP A 472 -8.26 -9.46 20.47
CA ASP A 472 -7.96 -8.30 21.31
C ASP A 472 -7.55 -8.69 22.74
N ASP A 473 -8.15 -9.75 23.29
CA ASP A 473 -7.77 -10.30 24.59
C ASP A 473 -6.39 -10.98 24.55
N MET A 474 -6.03 -11.59 23.41
CA MET A 474 -4.68 -12.15 23.20
C MET A 474 -3.64 -11.04 23.14
N ILE A 475 -3.93 -9.97 22.39
CA ILE A 475 -3.08 -8.77 22.31
C ILE A 475 -2.89 -8.17 23.70
N ALA A 476 -3.97 -7.96 24.45
CA ALA A 476 -3.90 -7.40 25.80
C ALA A 476 -3.06 -8.28 26.75
N SER A 477 -3.18 -9.61 26.64
CA SER A 477 -2.40 -10.56 27.43
C SER A 477 -0.90 -10.53 27.08
N GLU A 478 -0.59 -10.45 25.78
CA GLU A 478 0.78 -10.32 25.27
C GLU A 478 1.43 -9.00 25.71
N VAL A 479 0.71 -7.87 25.57
CA VAL A 479 1.15 -6.55 26.05
C VAL A 479 1.43 -6.61 27.54
N LYS A 480 0.49 -7.16 28.34
CA LYS A 480 0.66 -7.31 29.78
C LYS A 480 1.91 -8.12 30.13
N ALA A 481 2.16 -9.24 29.45
CA ALA A 481 3.33 -10.07 29.70
C ALA A 481 4.64 -9.30 29.46
N VAL A 482 4.71 -8.47 28.42
CA VAL A 482 5.87 -7.61 28.15
C VAL A 482 6.00 -6.50 29.21
N ARG A 483 4.91 -5.86 29.60
CA ARG A 483 4.89 -4.75 30.57
C ARG A 483 5.26 -5.17 31.98
N GLU A 484 4.81 -6.36 32.41
CA GLU A 484 4.94 -6.84 33.79
C GLU A 484 6.09 -7.83 34.00
N ALA A 485 6.55 -8.50 32.94
CA ALA A 485 7.56 -9.55 33.03
C ALA A 485 8.60 -9.46 31.92
N VAL A 486 8.52 -10.34 30.92
CA VAL A 486 9.41 -10.40 29.76
C VAL A 486 8.70 -11.08 28.60
N GLY A 487 8.81 -10.51 27.41
CA GLY A 487 8.37 -11.13 26.18
C GLY A 487 9.47 -11.22 25.14
N ILE A 488 9.34 -12.20 24.25
CA ILE A 488 10.23 -12.41 23.11
C ILE A 488 9.43 -12.39 21.80
N MET A 489 9.95 -11.75 20.77
CA MET A 489 9.31 -11.65 19.45
C MET A 489 10.31 -11.98 18.35
N ASP A 490 9.84 -12.71 17.34
CA ASP A 490 10.55 -12.87 16.07
C ASP A 490 10.41 -11.61 15.21
N VAL A 491 11.52 -10.89 15.04
CA VAL A 491 11.63 -9.69 14.21
C VAL A 491 12.53 -9.94 12.99
N THR A 492 12.65 -11.21 12.57
CA THR A 492 13.42 -11.64 11.40
C THR A 492 12.97 -10.95 10.12
N ALA A 493 11.71 -10.53 10.01
CA ALA A 493 11.21 -9.84 8.82
C ALA A 493 11.89 -8.49 8.55
N PHE A 494 12.49 -7.81 9.53
CA PHE A 494 13.13 -6.51 9.29
C PHE A 494 14.17 -6.57 8.17
N THR A 495 14.21 -5.52 7.36
CA THR A 495 15.27 -5.32 6.38
C THR A 495 16.60 -5.15 7.10
N LYS A 496 17.63 -5.83 6.61
CA LYS A 496 18.99 -5.81 7.16
C LYS A 496 19.95 -5.54 6.02
N VAL A 497 20.63 -4.40 6.02
CA VAL A 497 21.60 -4.03 4.98
C VAL A 497 22.93 -3.68 5.62
N MET A 498 24.01 -4.28 5.12
CA MET A 498 25.37 -3.95 5.50
C MET A 498 25.96 -2.98 4.46
N VAL A 499 26.55 -1.88 4.95
CA VAL A 499 27.23 -0.85 4.14
C VAL A 499 28.67 -0.74 4.65
N GLN A 500 29.63 -1.05 3.78
CA GLN A 500 31.04 -1.20 4.14
C GLN A 500 31.96 -0.51 3.13
N GLY A 501 33.12 -0.05 3.61
CA GLY A 501 34.15 0.56 2.76
C GLY A 501 34.54 1.95 3.26
N PRO A 502 35.70 2.48 2.84
CA PRO A 502 36.27 3.71 3.37
C PRO A 502 35.35 4.93 3.23
N ASP A 503 34.48 4.93 2.21
CA ASP A 503 33.53 6.03 1.96
C ASP A 503 32.12 5.78 2.53
N ALA A 504 31.91 4.67 3.25
CA ALA A 504 30.59 4.29 3.77
C ALA A 504 30.00 5.34 4.72
N TYR A 505 30.84 5.93 5.58
CA TYR A 505 30.41 7.01 6.46
C TYR A 505 29.97 8.24 5.64
N ALA A 506 30.77 8.67 4.66
CA ALA A 506 30.49 9.87 3.87
C ALA A 506 29.19 9.74 3.07
N LEU A 507 28.97 8.58 2.44
CA LEU A 507 27.73 8.27 1.72
C LEU A 507 26.53 8.34 2.68
N LEU A 508 26.58 7.61 3.79
CA LEU A 508 25.45 7.54 4.72
C LEU A 508 25.19 8.88 5.42
N ASP A 509 26.23 9.63 5.78
CA ASP A 509 26.09 10.93 6.42
C ASP A 509 25.34 11.89 5.47
N ARG A 510 25.70 11.96 4.19
CA ARG A 510 25.00 12.81 3.20
C ARG A 510 23.53 12.44 2.99
N LEU A 511 23.15 11.18 3.20
CA LEU A 511 21.78 10.69 2.94
C LEU A 511 20.88 10.68 4.17
N THR A 512 21.41 10.96 5.34
CA THR A 512 20.69 10.83 6.60
C THR A 512 20.52 12.18 7.28
N ALA A 513 19.27 12.49 7.66
CA ALA A 513 18.94 13.76 8.30
C ALA A 513 19.55 13.90 9.72
N ASN A 514 19.75 12.79 10.43
CA ASN A 514 20.34 12.79 11.76
C ASN A 514 21.88 12.75 11.72
N ARG A 515 22.52 12.86 12.89
CA ARG A 515 23.95 12.65 13.05
C ARG A 515 24.27 11.16 13.00
N MET A 516 25.23 10.76 12.18
CA MET A 516 25.69 9.38 12.11
C MET A 516 26.29 8.88 13.44
N PRO A 517 26.21 7.57 13.74
CA PRO A 517 26.83 6.99 14.93
C PRO A 517 28.35 7.18 14.91
N GLN A 518 28.88 7.84 15.94
CA GLN A 518 30.29 8.30 15.98
C GLN A 518 31.29 7.26 16.48
N LYS A 519 30.86 6.25 17.23
CA LYS A 519 31.74 5.23 17.82
C LYS A 519 31.27 3.85 17.41
N VAL A 520 32.20 2.90 17.32
CA VAL A 520 31.82 1.49 17.19
C VAL A 520 30.91 1.12 18.36
N GLY A 521 29.82 0.43 18.04
CA GLY A 521 28.74 0.09 18.95
C GLY A 521 27.74 1.22 19.19
N ALA A 522 27.82 2.39 18.55
CA ALA A 522 26.78 3.41 18.66
C ALA A 522 25.61 3.13 17.70
N ILE A 523 24.39 3.42 18.16
CA ILE A 523 23.15 3.32 17.37
C ILE A 523 22.59 4.72 17.13
N THR A 524 21.98 4.94 15.97
CA THR A 524 21.23 6.17 15.66
C THR A 524 19.99 5.84 14.84
N LEU A 525 18.83 6.34 15.27
CA LEU A 525 17.62 6.38 14.45
C LEU A 525 17.64 7.62 13.56
N THR A 526 17.42 7.45 12.26
CA THR A 526 17.46 8.53 11.28
C THR A 526 16.49 8.29 10.13
N HIS A 527 16.28 9.32 9.32
CA HIS A 527 15.44 9.28 8.14
C HIS A 527 16.29 9.54 6.90
N MET A 528 15.95 8.86 5.81
CA MET A 528 16.42 9.17 4.46
C MET A 528 15.31 9.88 3.71
N LEU A 529 15.66 10.95 2.99
CA LEU A 529 14.71 11.87 2.39
C LEU A 529 14.97 11.98 0.89
N ASN A 530 13.95 12.37 0.13
CA ASN A 530 14.15 12.76 -1.26
C ASN A 530 14.51 14.25 -1.40
N ARG A 531 14.75 14.71 -2.62
CA ARG A 531 15.11 16.11 -2.92
C ARG A 531 14.03 17.12 -2.51
N ALA A 532 12.78 16.68 -2.40
CA ALA A 532 11.67 17.49 -1.90
C ALA A 532 11.59 17.52 -0.37
N GLY A 533 12.53 16.87 0.34
CA GLY A 533 12.57 16.82 1.81
C GLY A 533 11.55 15.89 2.44
N ARG A 534 10.86 15.07 1.63
CA ARG A 534 9.86 14.09 2.06
C ARG A 534 10.50 12.75 2.42
N ILE A 535 9.84 11.99 3.28
CA ILE A 535 10.40 10.79 3.93
C ILE A 535 10.36 9.60 2.96
N GLU A 536 11.53 9.10 2.55
CA GLU A 536 11.60 7.85 1.77
C GLU A 536 11.51 6.63 2.69
N LEU A 537 12.20 6.68 3.83
CA LEU A 537 12.19 5.66 4.88
C LEU A 537 12.80 6.18 6.18
N GLU A 538 12.46 5.49 7.27
CA GLU A 538 13.16 5.56 8.56
C GLU A 538 14.10 4.34 8.69
N THR A 539 15.28 4.53 9.27
CA THR A 539 16.23 3.44 9.52
C THR A 539 17.04 3.65 10.79
N THR A 540 17.32 2.55 11.47
CA THR A 540 18.31 2.45 12.54
C THR A 540 19.67 2.11 11.94
N ILE A 541 20.69 2.92 12.24
CA ILE A 541 22.07 2.70 11.82
C ILE A 541 22.93 2.31 13.04
N VAL A 542 23.62 1.19 12.93
CA VAL A 542 24.59 0.70 13.92
C VAL A 542 25.98 0.74 13.33
N ARG A 543 26.93 1.42 14.00
CA ARG A 543 28.34 1.37 13.60
C ARG A 543 28.98 0.10 14.16
N MET A 544 29.07 -0.96 13.36
CA MET A 544 29.61 -2.27 13.77
C MET A 544 31.13 -2.39 13.61
N GLY A 545 31.79 -1.38 13.03
CA GLY A 545 33.24 -1.30 12.85
C GLY A 545 33.63 0.11 12.39
N GLU A 546 34.91 0.35 12.13
CA GLU A 546 35.39 1.66 11.68
C GLU A 546 34.64 2.12 10.42
N ASP A 547 34.65 1.27 9.39
CA ASP A 547 34.02 1.50 8.09
C ASP A 547 32.92 0.46 7.79
N ARG A 548 32.16 0.09 8.83
CA ARG A 548 31.12 -0.95 8.75
C ARG A 548 29.84 -0.50 9.47
N PHE A 549 28.79 -0.28 8.68
CA PHE A 549 27.50 0.22 9.16
C PHE A 549 26.39 -0.76 8.81
N TYR A 550 25.55 -1.08 9.79
CA TYR A 550 24.44 -1.98 9.65
C TYR A 550 23.13 -1.22 9.79
N LEU A 551 22.30 -1.31 8.76
CA LEU A 551 21.03 -0.61 8.64
C LEU A 551 19.89 -1.57 8.87
N VAL A 552 18.93 -1.16 9.70
CA VAL A 552 17.69 -1.90 9.98
C VAL A 552 16.50 -1.00 9.70
N CYS A 553 15.50 -1.50 8.97
CA CYS A 553 14.23 -0.80 8.74
C CYS A 553 13.08 -1.81 8.48
N ALA A 554 11.87 -1.29 8.24
CA ALA A 554 10.71 -2.13 7.99
C ALA A 554 10.89 -3.00 6.72
N ALA A 555 10.38 -4.23 6.78
CA ALA A 555 10.62 -5.30 5.79
C ALA A 555 10.42 -4.89 4.32
N PHE A 556 9.35 -4.16 4.04
CA PHE A 556 8.96 -3.73 2.68
C PHE A 556 9.77 -2.55 2.14
N PHE A 557 10.74 -2.02 2.89
CA PHE A 557 11.65 -0.98 2.39
C PHE A 557 12.94 -1.53 1.80
N GLU A 558 13.19 -2.85 1.81
CA GLU A 558 14.48 -3.41 1.35
C GLU A 558 14.89 -2.92 -0.04
N GLN A 559 14.06 -3.15 -1.06
CA GLN A 559 14.41 -2.73 -2.42
C GLN A 559 14.52 -1.21 -2.54
N ARG A 560 13.65 -0.46 -1.86
CA ARG A 560 13.70 1.01 -1.86
C ARG A 560 14.98 1.54 -1.21
N LEU A 561 15.45 0.93 -0.12
CA LEU A 561 16.69 1.29 0.56
C LEU A 561 17.90 1.00 -0.34
N LEU A 562 17.93 -0.18 -0.97
CA LEU A 562 19.00 -0.55 -1.90
C LEU A 562 19.06 0.42 -3.09
N ASP A 563 17.91 0.72 -3.69
CA ASP A 563 17.81 1.69 -4.79
C ASP A 563 18.22 3.08 -4.33
N HIS A 564 17.78 3.55 -3.17
CA HIS A 564 18.14 4.88 -2.66
C HIS A 564 19.65 5.00 -2.45
N LEU A 565 20.29 4.01 -1.82
CA LEU A 565 21.74 4.01 -1.63
C LEU A 565 22.47 3.94 -2.97
N ALA A 566 22.09 3.02 -3.87
CA ALA A 566 22.73 2.87 -5.18
C ALA A 566 22.53 4.11 -6.08
N HIS A 567 21.36 4.75 -6.02
CA HIS A 567 21.02 5.90 -6.85
C HIS A 567 21.65 7.21 -6.38
N GLN A 568 22.12 7.27 -5.14
CA GLN A 568 22.79 8.45 -4.62
C GLN A 568 24.31 8.31 -4.52
N ARG A 569 24.87 7.14 -4.87
CA ARG A 569 26.31 6.97 -5.04
C ARG A 569 26.83 7.82 -6.21
N ASP A 570 27.98 8.43 -5.98
CA ASP A 570 28.76 9.28 -6.88
C ASP A 570 30.26 8.94 -6.75
N GLY A 571 30.59 7.69 -7.10
CA GLY A 571 31.98 7.21 -7.12
C GLY A 571 32.55 6.72 -5.78
N GLU A 572 31.78 6.72 -4.69
CA GLU A 572 32.24 6.22 -3.39
C GLU A 572 32.63 4.73 -3.44
N ASP A 573 33.75 4.38 -2.80
CA ASP A 573 34.21 3.00 -2.60
C ASP A 573 33.43 2.36 -1.43
N VAL A 574 32.28 1.81 -1.79
CA VAL A 574 31.32 1.20 -0.86
C VAL A 574 30.79 -0.12 -1.43
N THR A 575 30.73 -1.12 -0.56
CA THR A 575 30.00 -2.38 -0.77
C THR A 575 28.69 -2.33 0.03
N ILE A 576 27.58 -2.62 -0.65
CA ILE A 576 26.24 -2.70 -0.04
C ILE A 576 25.76 -4.14 -0.17
N THR A 577 25.34 -4.75 0.93
CA THR A 577 24.91 -6.15 0.96
C THR A 577 23.60 -6.29 1.73
N ALA A 578 22.55 -6.75 1.05
CA ALA A 578 21.32 -7.17 1.70
C ALA A 578 21.55 -8.49 2.45
N LEU A 579 21.18 -8.52 3.72
CA LEU A 579 21.38 -9.65 4.62
C LEU A 579 20.08 -10.33 5.02
N SER A 580 18.91 -9.72 4.76
CA SER A 580 17.61 -10.15 5.30
C SER A 580 17.28 -11.61 4.97
N ALA A 581 17.70 -12.14 3.82
CA ALA A 581 17.45 -13.54 3.46
C ALA A 581 18.21 -14.55 4.34
N ASN A 582 19.36 -14.15 4.91
CA ASN A 582 20.30 -15.05 5.60
C ASN A 582 20.51 -14.70 7.08
N TRP A 583 19.88 -13.62 7.55
CA TRP A 583 19.98 -13.13 8.92
C TRP A 583 18.61 -13.04 9.58
N SER A 584 18.56 -13.51 10.81
CA SER A 584 17.40 -13.45 11.70
C SER A 584 17.56 -12.36 12.74
N ALA A 585 16.45 -11.98 13.37
CA ALA A 585 16.49 -11.09 14.51
C ALA A 585 15.40 -11.42 15.53
N LEU A 586 15.72 -11.30 16.81
CA LEU A 586 14.79 -11.49 17.93
C LEU A 586 14.75 -10.23 18.80
N SER A 587 13.60 -9.92 19.39
CA SER A 587 13.45 -8.81 20.33
C SER A 587 13.02 -9.34 21.69
N LEU A 588 13.81 -9.10 22.74
CA LEU A 588 13.50 -9.45 24.12
C LEU A 588 13.23 -8.17 24.91
N ASN A 589 11.99 -8.00 25.39
CA ASN A 589 11.52 -6.78 26.03
C ASN A 589 10.82 -7.07 27.36
N GLY A 590 10.93 -6.14 28.30
CA GLY A 590 10.23 -6.16 29.58
C GLY A 590 11.16 -5.90 30.76
N PRO A 591 10.61 -5.57 31.94
CA PRO A 591 11.39 -5.28 33.14
C PRO A 591 12.33 -6.42 33.57
N LEU A 592 12.04 -7.67 33.19
CA LEU A 592 12.87 -8.85 33.51
C LEU A 592 13.80 -9.28 32.36
N ALA A 593 13.84 -8.56 31.23
CA ALA A 593 14.67 -8.93 30.07
C ALA A 593 16.17 -9.04 30.41
N ARG A 594 16.68 -8.19 31.30
CA ARG A 594 18.07 -8.25 31.76
C ARG A 594 18.36 -9.49 32.61
N ASP A 595 17.43 -9.85 33.50
CA ASP A 595 17.56 -11.05 34.36
C ASP A 595 17.63 -12.32 33.49
N VAL A 596 16.81 -12.37 32.42
CA VAL A 596 16.86 -13.46 31.43
C VAL A 596 18.20 -13.48 30.69
N LEU A 597 18.58 -12.36 30.08
CA LEU A 597 19.80 -12.29 29.27
C LEU A 597 21.07 -12.57 30.08
N ALA A 598 21.12 -12.16 31.36
CA ALA A 598 22.26 -12.41 32.24
C ALA A 598 22.55 -13.91 32.48
N ASN A 599 21.55 -14.78 32.32
CA ASN A 599 21.74 -16.23 32.40
C ASN A 599 22.24 -16.85 31.09
N CYS A 600 22.30 -16.07 30.01
CA CYS A 600 22.67 -16.53 28.67
C CYS A 600 24.02 -16.00 28.18
N THR A 601 24.62 -15.01 28.86
CA THR A 601 25.85 -14.36 28.42
C THR A 601 26.68 -13.82 29.59
N ASP A 602 28.00 -13.77 29.41
CA ASP A 602 28.95 -13.16 30.38
C ASP A 602 29.18 -11.66 30.14
N ALA A 603 28.50 -11.05 29.15
CA ALA A 603 28.62 -9.62 28.86
C ALA A 603 28.10 -8.76 30.03
N ASP A 604 28.73 -7.60 30.29
CA ASP A 604 28.24 -6.65 31.28
C ASP A 604 26.97 -5.95 30.77
N LEU A 605 25.82 -6.33 31.33
CA LEU A 605 24.49 -5.81 30.96
C LEU A 605 24.05 -4.59 31.78
N SER A 606 24.90 -4.08 32.68
CA SER A 606 24.63 -2.85 33.44
C SER A 606 24.51 -1.64 32.49
N ASN A 607 23.88 -0.56 32.94
CA ASN A 607 23.89 0.69 32.17
C ASN A 607 25.30 1.20 31.86
N ALA A 608 26.29 0.92 32.71
CA ALA A 608 27.67 1.33 32.46
C ALA A 608 28.31 0.48 31.35
N GLY A 609 28.13 -0.84 31.39
CA GLY A 609 28.70 -1.78 30.42
C GLY A 609 27.99 -1.80 29.07
N PHE A 610 26.67 -1.67 29.07
CA PHE A 610 25.84 -1.76 27.86
C PHE A 610 24.81 -0.62 27.84
N ARG A 611 25.21 0.56 27.40
CA ARG A 611 24.37 1.78 27.44
C ARG A 611 23.15 1.72 26.52
N TRP A 612 22.10 2.47 26.85
CA TRP A 612 20.96 2.70 25.95
C TRP A 612 21.42 3.25 24.59
N LEU A 613 20.85 2.73 23.50
CA LEU A 613 21.26 3.02 22.11
C LEU A 613 22.74 2.73 21.82
N SER A 614 23.24 1.64 22.41
CA SER A 614 24.49 1.03 21.98
C SER A 614 24.26 -0.42 21.54
N ALA A 615 25.23 -0.97 20.82
CA ALA A 615 25.29 -2.33 20.34
C ALA A 615 26.66 -2.93 20.63
N GLN A 616 26.72 -4.22 20.88
CA GLN A 616 27.98 -4.97 20.99
C GLN A 616 27.79 -6.43 20.62
N GLU A 617 28.89 -7.10 20.30
CA GLU A 617 28.90 -8.55 20.13
C GLU A 617 28.87 -9.22 21.51
N ILE A 618 27.99 -10.19 21.66
CA ILE A 618 27.86 -11.03 22.86
C ILE A 618 27.83 -12.49 22.44
N ASN A 619 28.19 -13.39 23.36
CA ASN A 619 28.03 -14.82 23.16
C ASN A 619 26.75 -15.32 23.81
N VAL A 620 25.90 -16.02 23.06
CA VAL A 620 24.70 -16.69 23.54
C VAL A 620 24.61 -18.06 22.89
N ALA A 621 24.40 -19.12 23.67
CA ALA A 621 24.28 -20.50 23.17
C ALA A 621 25.46 -20.95 22.27
N GLY A 622 26.66 -20.44 22.50
CA GLY A 622 27.86 -20.73 21.69
C GLY A 622 27.97 -19.94 20.39
N HIS A 623 27.04 -19.02 20.11
CA HIS A 623 27.05 -18.15 18.94
C HIS A 623 27.46 -16.72 19.31
N SER A 624 28.34 -16.12 18.50
CA SER A 624 28.65 -14.69 18.56
C SER A 624 27.61 -13.92 17.77
N ILE A 625 26.83 -13.08 18.45
CA ILE A 625 25.69 -12.34 17.89
C ILE A 625 25.78 -10.85 18.24
N TRP A 626 25.14 -10.00 17.44
CA TRP A 626 25.02 -8.58 17.77
C TRP A 626 23.80 -8.34 18.64
N ALA A 627 24.00 -7.85 19.84
CA ALA A 627 22.94 -7.32 20.69
C ALA A 627 22.86 -5.80 20.53
N LEU A 628 21.66 -5.27 20.31
CA LEU A 628 21.36 -3.84 20.21
C LEU A 628 20.46 -3.48 21.38
N ARG A 629 20.93 -2.61 22.29
CA ARG A 629 20.12 -2.17 23.44
C ARG A 629 19.16 -1.06 23.02
N MET A 630 17.99 -1.48 22.57
CA MET A 630 16.88 -0.64 22.14
C MET A 630 15.56 -1.40 22.26
N SER A 631 14.43 -0.68 22.18
CA SER A 631 13.10 -1.29 22.28
C SER A 631 12.04 -0.47 21.57
N TYR A 632 11.38 -1.07 20.58
CA TYR A 632 10.18 -0.50 19.96
C TYR A 632 8.92 -0.72 20.82
N ALA A 633 8.95 -1.70 21.75
CA ALA A 633 7.92 -1.90 22.77
C ALA A 633 7.96 -0.84 23.88
N GLY A 634 9.06 -0.08 23.98
CA GLY A 634 9.27 0.95 24.99
C GLY A 634 9.55 0.43 26.39
N GLU A 635 10.03 -0.81 26.51
CA GLU A 635 10.51 -1.40 27.76
C GLU A 635 12.03 -1.55 27.75
N LEU A 636 12.60 -1.94 28.89
CA LEU A 636 13.96 -2.47 28.91
C LEU A 636 14.06 -3.67 27.95
N GLY A 637 15.08 -3.69 27.09
CA GLY A 637 15.21 -4.78 26.14
C GLY A 637 16.41 -4.68 25.20
N TRP A 638 16.56 -5.75 24.41
CA TRP A 638 17.57 -5.89 23.38
C TRP A 638 16.99 -6.54 22.12
N GLU A 639 17.48 -6.10 20.96
CA GLU A 639 17.35 -6.83 19.71
C GLU A 639 18.62 -7.65 19.46
N PHE A 640 18.46 -8.90 19.04
CA PHE A 640 19.55 -9.83 18.75
C PHE A 640 19.60 -10.10 17.25
N HIS A 641 20.65 -9.66 16.56
CA HIS A 641 20.84 -9.82 15.12
C HIS A 641 21.93 -10.85 14.85
N MET A 642 21.61 -11.84 14.01
CA MET A 642 22.46 -13.02 13.83
C MET A 642 22.22 -13.72 12.48
N PRO A 643 23.20 -14.52 12.00
CA PRO A 643 22.95 -15.47 10.92
C PRO A 643 21.82 -16.45 11.27
N ASN A 644 21.04 -16.89 10.28
CA ASN A 644 19.90 -17.80 10.47
C ASN A 644 20.25 -19.07 11.27
N ALA A 645 21.46 -19.60 11.07
CA ALA A 645 21.94 -20.81 11.73
C ALA A 645 22.00 -20.68 13.27
N ALA A 646 22.12 -19.47 13.82
CA ALA A 646 22.15 -19.24 15.26
C ALA A 646 20.75 -19.04 15.88
N CYS A 647 19.75 -18.71 15.07
CA CYS A 647 18.46 -18.18 15.54
C CYS A 647 17.74 -19.13 16.50
N LEU A 648 17.64 -20.41 16.15
CA LEU A 648 16.94 -21.41 16.96
C LEU A 648 17.64 -21.65 18.31
N ASP A 649 18.96 -21.76 18.31
CA ASP A 649 19.74 -22.00 19.52
C ASP A 649 19.66 -20.82 20.49
N VAL A 650 19.77 -19.59 19.94
CA VAL A 650 19.64 -18.36 20.72
C VAL A 650 18.22 -18.21 21.28
N TYR A 651 17.19 -18.47 20.47
CA TYR A 651 15.81 -18.46 20.93
C TYR A 651 15.60 -19.45 22.07
N ASN A 652 16.02 -20.71 21.92
CA ASN A 652 15.83 -21.75 22.93
C ASN A 652 16.57 -21.44 24.23
N ALA A 653 17.77 -20.86 24.16
CA ALA A 653 18.52 -20.45 25.34
C ALA A 653 17.81 -19.31 26.10
N LEU A 654 17.38 -18.27 25.39
CA LEU A 654 16.63 -17.15 25.98
C LEU A 654 15.29 -17.62 26.55
N TRP A 655 14.58 -18.50 25.83
CA TRP A 655 13.33 -19.09 26.27
C TRP A 655 13.52 -19.86 27.58
N THR A 656 14.45 -20.81 27.61
CA THR A 656 14.75 -21.64 28.80
C THR A 656 15.13 -20.78 30.00
N ALA A 657 15.99 -19.76 29.80
CA ALA A 657 16.36 -18.82 30.86
C ALA A 657 15.18 -17.95 31.32
N GLY A 658 14.21 -17.71 30.45
CA GLY A 658 13.03 -16.89 30.72
C GLY A 658 11.87 -17.61 31.36
N GLU A 659 11.81 -18.95 31.35
CA GLU A 659 10.70 -19.71 31.93
C GLU A 659 10.44 -19.38 33.41
N PRO A 660 11.46 -19.27 34.30
CA PRO A 660 11.25 -18.87 35.69
C PRO A 660 10.72 -17.44 35.85
N HIS A 661 10.83 -16.62 34.81
CA HIS A 661 10.40 -15.22 34.78
C HIS A 661 9.08 -15.03 34.04
N GLY A 662 8.42 -16.10 33.59
CA GLY A 662 7.15 -16.03 32.87
C GLY A 662 7.27 -15.52 31.43
N ILE A 663 8.40 -15.81 30.75
CA ILE A 663 8.61 -15.38 29.36
C ILE A 663 7.45 -15.79 28.45
N THR A 664 7.04 -14.87 27.58
CA THR A 664 5.90 -15.07 26.67
C THR A 664 6.28 -14.64 25.26
N ASP A 665 5.92 -15.44 24.25
CA ASP A 665 5.99 -14.95 22.88
C ASP A 665 4.90 -13.90 22.63
N TYR A 666 5.23 -12.85 21.89
CA TYR A 666 4.25 -11.86 21.46
C TYR A 666 4.42 -11.52 19.98
N GLY A 667 3.33 -11.13 19.34
CA GLY A 667 3.26 -10.86 17.91
C GLY A 667 3.30 -9.38 17.56
N SER A 668 3.23 -9.13 16.25
CA SER A 668 3.23 -7.77 15.69
C SER A 668 2.07 -6.90 16.18
N PHE A 669 0.94 -7.48 16.57
CA PHE A 669 -0.22 -6.73 17.07
C PHE A 669 0.03 -6.15 18.46
N ALA A 670 0.57 -6.95 19.37
CA ALA A 670 1.02 -6.46 20.67
C ALA A 670 2.13 -5.41 20.52
N MET A 671 3.08 -5.62 19.60
CA MET A 671 4.09 -4.61 19.28
C MET A 671 3.47 -3.30 18.77
N ASN A 672 2.45 -3.36 17.89
CA ASN A 672 1.76 -2.17 17.38
C ASN A 672 0.98 -1.43 18.49
N ALA A 673 0.35 -2.15 19.43
CA ALA A 673 -0.27 -1.53 20.60
C ALA A 673 0.78 -0.81 21.47
N MET A 674 1.88 -1.49 21.79
CA MET A 674 2.92 -0.94 22.67
C MET A 674 3.64 0.27 22.06
N ARG A 675 3.95 0.27 20.76
CA ARG A 675 4.56 1.42 20.09
C ARG A 675 3.62 2.63 20.05
N MET A 676 2.31 2.39 19.90
CA MET A 676 1.31 3.45 19.90
C MET A 676 1.17 4.07 21.30
N GLU A 677 1.19 3.28 22.37
CA GLU A 677 1.24 3.78 23.75
C GLU A 677 2.48 4.64 24.03
N LYS A 678 3.61 4.31 23.39
CA LYS A 678 4.86 5.10 23.45
C LYS A 678 4.88 6.32 22.54
N GLY A 679 3.84 6.57 21.75
CA GLY A 679 3.84 7.65 20.77
C GLY A 679 4.94 7.49 19.71
N PHE A 680 5.33 6.25 19.39
CA PHE A 680 6.28 5.97 18.32
C PHE A 680 5.54 5.90 16.97
N LYS A 681 5.91 6.81 16.08
CA LYS A 681 5.40 6.85 14.71
C LYS A 681 5.97 5.67 13.92
N GLY A 682 5.12 5.06 13.11
CA GLY A 682 5.48 3.93 12.27
C GLY A 682 5.36 4.29 10.79
N ALA A 683 5.45 3.27 9.94
CA ALA A 683 5.38 3.49 8.50
C ALA A 683 4.06 4.16 8.05
N GLY A 684 2.94 3.94 8.75
CA GLY A 684 1.66 4.59 8.43
C GLY A 684 1.70 6.12 8.57
N GLU A 685 2.51 6.64 9.49
CA GLU A 685 2.68 8.08 9.69
C GLU A 685 3.83 8.64 8.83
N LEU A 686 4.86 7.84 8.59
CA LEU A 686 6.10 8.24 7.93
C LEU A 686 6.07 7.89 6.43
N THR A 687 5.17 8.53 5.68
CA THR A 687 4.95 8.28 4.24
C THR A 687 5.82 9.17 3.34
N ASN A 688 5.90 8.84 2.04
CA ASN A 688 6.63 9.63 1.05
C ASN A 688 5.86 10.86 0.54
N GLU A 689 4.72 11.17 1.14
CA GLU A 689 3.94 12.39 0.88
C GLU A 689 4.27 13.51 1.87
N VAL A 690 4.87 13.18 3.02
CA VAL A 690 5.11 14.12 4.12
C VAL A 690 6.60 14.38 4.37
N THR A 691 6.89 15.56 4.88
CA THR A 691 8.19 15.96 5.42
C THR A 691 8.35 15.57 6.89
N LEU A 692 9.57 15.67 7.44
CA LEU A 692 9.80 15.45 8.88
C LEU A 692 9.06 16.44 9.79
N ALA A 693 8.79 17.66 9.29
CA ALA A 693 8.05 18.66 10.05
C ALA A 693 6.55 18.33 10.09
N GLU A 694 5.96 17.95 8.95
CA GLU A 694 4.56 17.48 8.88
C GLU A 694 4.36 16.22 9.72
N ALA A 695 5.31 15.28 9.70
CA ALA A 695 5.26 14.09 10.53
C ALA A 695 5.63 14.33 12.00
N ASP A 696 5.86 15.58 12.43
CA ASP A 696 6.24 15.93 13.81
C ASP A 696 7.42 15.07 14.34
N VAL A 697 8.48 14.99 13.53
CA VAL A 697 9.72 14.24 13.82
C VAL A 697 10.98 15.04 13.48
N LEU A 698 10.84 16.36 13.31
CA LEU A 698 11.94 17.28 12.99
C LEU A 698 13.08 17.23 14.02
N ARG A 699 12.81 16.77 15.25
CA ARG A 699 13.83 16.50 16.29
C ARG A 699 14.95 15.55 15.86
N PHE A 700 14.72 14.72 14.84
CA PHE A 700 15.72 13.80 14.28
C PHE A 700 16.54 14.42 13.14
N ALA A 701 16.29 15.68 12.76
CA ALA A 701 17.03 16.38 11.71
C ALA A 701 18.09 17.32 12.31
N ARG A 702 19.30 17.33 11.72
CA ARG A 702 20.41 18.19 12.14
C ARG A 702 20.43 19.49 11.35
N GLN A 703 20.31 20.62 12.03
CA GLN A 703 20.41 21.93 11.37
C GLN A 703 21.85 22.30 10.98
N ASP A 704 22.85 21.70 11.65
CA ASP A 704 24.29 21.99 11.56
C ASP A 704 25.05 21.13 10.53
N LYS A 705 24.33 20.42 9.66
CA LYS A 705 24.87 19.49 8.67
C LYS A 705 24.11 19.61 7.36
N ASP A 706 24.78 19.33 6.24
CA ASP A 706 24.12 19.20 4.93
C ASP A 706 23.70 17.74 4.66
N TYR A 707 22.53 17.56 4.07
CA TYR A 707 21.96 16.26 3.70
C TYR A 707 20.90 16.42 2.61
N LEU A 708 20.62 15.33 1.89
CA LEU A 708 19.62 15.31 0.82
C LEU A 708 18.26 15.82 1.31
N GLY A 709 17.75 16.88 0.67
CA GLY A 709 16.43 17.45 0.96
C GLY A 709 16.37 18.44 2.13
N ARG A 710 17.50 18.73 2.80
CA ARG A 710 17.59 19.58 4.00
C ARG A 710 16.76 20.86 3.95
N ASP A 711 16.96 21.69 2.94
CA ASP A 711 16.34 23.03 2.87
C ASP A 711 14.80 22.95 2.79
N LYS A 712 14.26 21.87 2.22
CA LYS A 712 12.82 21.62 2.15
C LYS A 712 12.29 21.08 3.47
N THR A 713 13.03 20.18 4.10
CA THR A 713 12.68 19.58 5.40
C THR A 713 12.61 20.58 6.54
N LEU A 714 13.42 21.64 6.51
CA LEU A 714 13.45 22.67 7.54
C LEU A 714 12.35 23.74 7.39
N ASN A 715 11.52 23.66 6.35
CA ASN A 715 10.35 24.54 6.21
C ASN A 715 9.26 24.12 7.21
N THR A 716 8.78 25.08 8.01
CA THR A 716 7.75 24.86 9.04
C THR A 716 6.41 25.53 8.72
N ASP A 717 6.22 26.03 7.49
CA ASP A 717 4.90 26.42 7.01
C ASP A 717 4.15 25.17 6.52
N LEU A 718 3.32 24.60 7.42
CA LEU A 718 2.76 23.26 7.25
C LEU A 718 1.29 23.31 6.87
N PRO A 719 0.85 22.62 5.80
CA PRO A 719 -0.58 22.49 5.50
C PRO A 719 -1.30 21.51 6.44
N TRP A 720 -0.56 20.55 6.99
CA TRP A 720 -1.01 19.48 7.89
C TRP A 720 0.12 19.10 8.86
N ILE A 721 -0.23 18.55 10.02
CA ILE A 721 0.72 18.00 10.97
C ILE A 721 0.17 16.74 11.62
N CYS A 722 1.04 15.75 11.86
CA CYS A 722 0.72 14.51 12.54
C CYS A 722 0.56 14.74 14.05
N ALA A 723 -0.67 14.86 14.51
CA ALA A 723 -1.03 14.90 15.93
C ALA A 723 -1.16 13.47 16.51
N TYR A 724 -0.97 13.36 17.81
CA TYR A 724 -1.20 12.13 18.59
C TYR A 724 -2.46 12.33 19.43
N LEU A 725 -3.40 11.39 19.35
CA LEU A 725 -4.74 11.52 19.94
C LEU A 725 -5.00 10.38 20.92
N GLU A 726 -5.72 10.69 22.01
CA GLU A 726 -6.53 9.70 22.72
C GLU A 726 -7.99 9.84 22.28
N ILE A 727 -8.70 8.72 22.17
CA ILE A 727 -10.11 8.64 21.78
C ILE A 727 -10.84 7.80 22.82
N GLU A 728 -12.05 8.23 23.20
CA GLU A 728 -12.87 7.48 24.17
C GLU A 728 -13.32 6.12 23.58
N PRO A 729 -13.04 5.01 24.28
CA PRO A 729 -13.47 3.69 23.83
C PRO A 729 -14.95 3.45 24.14
N ASP A 730 -15.65 2.76 23.24
CA ASP A 730 -17.00 2.21 23.48
C ASP A 730 -16.97 0.73 23.90
N GLY A 731 -15.78 0.12 23.90
CA GLY A 731 -15.56 -1.30 24.20
C GLY A 731 -15.95 -2.25 23.06
N LYS A 732 -16.35 -1.75 21.89
CA LYS A 732 -16.80 -2.56 20.76
C LYS A 732 -15.97 -2.34 19.49
N ALA A 733 -15.74 -1.11 19.05
CA ALA A 733 -15.01 -0.82 17.82
C ALA A 733 -13.94 0.22 18.07
N ASP A 734 -12.72 0.04 17.57
CA ASP A 734 -11.63 0.97 17.89
C ASP A 734 -11.30 1.96 16.77
N GLY A 735 -11.68 1.65 15.52
CA GLY A 735 -11.23 2.35 14.33
C GLY A 735 -10.01 1.67 13.69
N HIS A 736 -9.75 1.97 12.42
CA HIS A 736 -8.84 1.25 11.54
C HIS A 736 -7.91 2.15 10.71
N GLY A 737 -8.04 3.48 10.82
CA GLY A 737 -7.27 4.46 10.03
C GLY A 737 -8.10 5.06 8.90
N GLY A 738 -7.81 6.31 8.52
CA GLY A 738 -8.55 7.07 7.51
C GLY A 738 -9.84 7.72 8.01
N GLU A 739 -10.25 7.49 9.26
CA GLU A 739 -11.44 8.11 9.84
C GLU A 739 -11.34 9.64 9.86
N ALA A 740 -12.49 10.29 9.61
CA ALA A 740 -12.59 11.75 9.69
C ALA A 740 -12.36 12.25 11.12
N VAL A 741 -11.50 13.26 11.25
CA VAL A 741 -11.26 14.02 12.48
C VAL A 741 -11.97 15.37 12.37
N MET A 742 -12.79 15.70 13.36
CA MET A 742 -13.67 16.86 13.39
C MET A 742 -13.27 17.83 14.49
N LEU A 743 -13.47 19.13 14.24
CA LEU A 743 -13.43 20.21 15.22
C LEU A 743 -14.62 21.12 14.97
N ASP A 744 -15.47 21.33 15.99
CA ASP A 744 -16.65 22.19 15.91
C ASP A 744 -17.60 21.87 14.73
N GLY A 745 -17.69 20.60 14.34
CA GLY A 745 -18.52 20.12 13.24
C GLY A 745 -17.87 20.13 11.86
N ASP A 746 -16.65 20.69 11.72
CA ASP A 746 -15.89 20.71 10.47
C ASP A 746 -14.82 19.62 10.43
N VAL A 747 -14.61 19.00 9.26
CA VAL A 747 -13.52 18.04 9.04
C VAL A 747 -12.19 18.79 9.04
N VAL A 748 -11.31 18.47 9.98
CA VAL A 748 -9.97 19.08 10.13
C VAL A 748 -8.82 18.12 9.88
N GLY A 749 -9.09 16.85 9.56
CA GLY A 749 -8.05 15.87 9.24
C GLY A 749 -8.56 14.44 9.13
N ALA A 750 -7.61 13.51 9.09
CA ALA A 750 -7.87 12.07 9.06
C ALA A 750 -6.89 11.30 9.95
N THR A 751 -7.34 10.21 10.56
CA THR A 751 -6.46 9.27 11.27
C THR A 751 -5.54 8.55 10.27
N ALA A 752 -4.32 8.24 10.69
CA ALA A 752 -3.34 7.44 9.95
C ALA A 752 -3.28 6.02 10.53
N SER A 753 -2.90 5.89 11.80
CA SER A 753 -2.99 4.64 12.57
C SER A 753 -3.97 4.80 13.72
N VAL A 754 -4.70 3.74 14.04
CA VAL A 754 -5.58 3.64 15.21
C VAL A 754 -5.33 2.30 15.90
N VAL A 755 -5.28 2.29 17.23
CA VAL A 755 -5.20 1.04 18.02
C VAL A 755 -5.77 1.27 19.41
N PHE A 756 -6.34 0.24 20.02
CA PHE A 756 -6.56 0.25 21.46
C PHE A 756 -5.25 0.00 22.22
N GLY A 757 -4.93 0.83 23.21
CA GLY A 757 -3.79 0.66 24.11
C GLY A 757 -4.22 -0.05 25.40
N PRO A 758 -3.97 -1.36 25.57
CA PRO A 758 -4.48 -2.11 26.71
C PRO A 758 -3.92 -1.66 28.06
N THR A 759 -2.72 -1.08 28.09
CA THR A 759 -2.09 -0.56 29.31
C THR A 759 -2.77 0.72 29.79
N VAL A 760 -3.18 1.58 28.85
CA VAL A 760 -3.75 2.90 29.15
C VAL A 760 -5.28 2.91 29.12
N GLY A 761 -5.92 1.87 28.58
CA GLY A 761 -7.38 1.73 28.53
C GLY A 761 -8.06 2.75 27.60
N LYS A 762 -7.36 3.23 26.57
CA LYS A 762 -7.84 4.24 25.60
C LYS A 762 -7.58 3.77 24.18
N ILE A 763 -8.38 4.25 23.24
CA ILE A 763 -8.02 4.20 21.82
C ILE A 763 -6.98 5.29 21.58
N LEU A 764 -5.92 4.96 20.86
CA LEU A 764 -4.83 5.85 20.51
C LEU A 764 -4.78 5.98 18.99
N ALA A 765 -4.57 7.20 18.50
CA ALA A 765 -4.43 7.44 17.06
C ALA A 765 -3.29 8.41 16.76
N PHE A 766 -2.65 8.20 15.62
CA PHE A 766 -1.96 9.30 14.93
C PHE A 766 -2.90 9.84 13.87
N ALA A 767 -2.96 11.16 13.71
CA ALA A 767 -3.83 11.79 12.73
C ALA A 767 -3.15 12.99 12.08
N TYR A 768 -3.26 13.11 10.75
CA TYR A 768 -2.86 14.31 10.04
C TYR A 768 -4.00 15.31 10.09
N VAL A 769 -3.80 16.40 10.82
CA VAL A 769 -4.80 17.46 11.05
C VAL A 769 -4.26 18.83 10.68
N LYS A 770 -5.14 19.82 10.54
CA LYS A 770 -4.74 21.22 10.39
C LYS A 770 -3.87 21.65 11.59
N PRO A 771 -2.79 22.45 11.39
CA PRO A 771 -1.95 22.90 12.50
C PRO A 771 -2.71 23.59 13.63
N SER A 772 -3.78 24.33 13.32
CA SER A 772 -4.64 24.96 14.32
C SER A 772 -5.38 23.97 15.23
N ALA A 773 -5.61 22.73 14.77
CA ALA A 773 -6.26 21.66 15.51
C ALA A 773 -5.28 20.74 16.25
N ALA A 774 -3.96 20.92 16.07
CA ALA A 774 -2.93 20.02 16.60
C ALA A 774 -2.35 20.43 17.96
N THR A 775 -2.91 21.45 18.61
CA THR A 775 -2.40 21.91 19.91
C THR A 775 -2.74 20.89 21.00
N PRO A 776 -1.78 20.48 21.87
CA PRO A 776 -2.08 19.60 23.00
C PRO A 776 -3.24 20.12 23.87
N GLY A 777 -4.16 19.23 24.22
CA GLY A 777 -5.38 19.55 24.96
C GLY A 777 -6.55 20.05 24.10
N THR A 778 -6.38 20.22 22.79
CA THR A 778 -7.52 20.47 21.89
C THR A 778 -8.46 19.26 21.91
N GLU A 779 -9.73 19.52 22.19
CA GLU A 779 -10.82 18.54 22.09
C GLU A 779 -11.26 18.42 20.62
N LEU A 780 -11.43 17.19 20.16
CA LEU A 780 -11.77 16.81 18.80
C LEU A 780 -12.86 15.72 18.83
N GLU A 781 -13.40 15.39 17.67
CA GLU A 781 -14.19 14.17 17.50
C GLU A 781 -13.60 13.31 16.37
N VAL A 782 -13.65 11.99 16.50
CA VAL A 782 -13.27 11.05 15.44
C VAL A 782 -14.48 10.21 15.07
N VAL A 783 -14.79 10.12 13.77
CA VAL A 783 -15.96 9.39 13.27
C VAL A 783 -15.62 7.91 13.11
N ILE A 784 -15.91 7.11 14.13
CA ILE A 784 -15.68 5.66 14.13
C ILE A 784 -17.02 4.95 14.01
N HIS A 785 -17.14 4.02 13.05
CA HIS A 785 -18.38 3.25 12.82
C HIS A 785 -19.63 4.13 12.65
N GLY A 786 -19.47 5.27 11.96
CA GLY A 786 -20.54 6.24 11.71
C GLY A 786 -20.91 7.12 12.91
N GLN A 787 -20.23 6.99 14.05
CA GLN A 787 -20.48 7.77 15.25
C GLN A 787 -19.29 8.68 15.58
N ALA A 788 -19.56 9.94 15.87
CA ALA A 788 -18.54 10.86 16.40
C ALA A 788 -18.19 10.46 17.84
N ARG A 789 -16.89 10.29 18.11
CA ARG A 789 -16.36 9.96 19.44
C ARG A 789 -15.42 11.04 19.93
N ALA A 790 -15.57 11.41 21.19
CA ALA A 790 -14.71 12.39 21.83
C ALA A 790 -13.23 11.94 21.77
N ALA A 791 -12.38 12.87 21.39
CA ALA A 791 -10.95 12.69 21.27
C ALA A 791 -10.22 13.92 21.77
N ARG A 792 -8.96 13.75 22.19
CA ARG A 792 -8.11 14.85 22.66
C ARG A 792 -6.70 14.71 22.13
N VAL A 793 -6.12 15.83 21.72
CA VAL A 793 -4.71 15.89 21.31
C VAL A 793 -3.81 15.73 22.54
N LEU A 794 -2.89 14.77 22.48
CA LEU A 794 -1.87 14.50 23.48
C LEU A 794 -0.57 15.25 23.14
N GLY A 795 0.05 15.84 24.17
CA GLY A 795 1.37 16.47 24.06
C GLY A 795 2.54 15.53 24.39
N GLU A 796 2.26 14.38 25.00
CA GLU A 796 3.24 13.40 25.46
C GLU A 796 2.73 11.98 25.16
N PRO A 797 3.63 10.97 25.11
CA PRO A 797 3.22 9.57 25.04
C PRO A 797 2.24 9.18 26.14
N ALA A 798 1.24 8.36 25.82
CA ALA A 798 0.25 7.90 26.80
C ALA A 798 0.88 6.97 27.86
N TYR A 799 2.02 6.35 27.57
CA TYR A 799 2.75 5.47 28.47
C TYR A 799 4.24 5.85 28.61
N ASP A 800 4.68 6.01 29.86
CA ASP A 800 6.08 6.31 30.22
C ASP A 800 6.64 7.50 29.39
N PRO A 801 6.05 8.71 29.52
CA PRO A 801 6.34 9.84 28.64
C PRO A 801 7.83 10.24 28.62
N ASN A 802 8.54 10.00 29.72
CA ASN A 802 9.98 10.29 29.85
C ASN A 802 10.90 9.22 29.25
N SER A 803 10.33 8.06 28.85
CA SER A 803 11.10 6.88 28.41
C SER A 803 12.12 6.41 29.46
N ASP A 804 11.69 6.34 30.73
CA ASP A 804 12.55 5.97 31.85
C ASP A 804 12.73 4.44 31.92
N LYS A 805 11.67 3.68 31.64
CA LYS A 805 11.66 2.20 31.65
C LYS A 805 12.74 1.56 30.76
N PRO A 806 12.91 1.93 29.48
CA PRO A 806 13.97 1.36 28.64
C PRO A 806 15.40 1.65 29.15
N ARG A 807 15.56 2.70 29.97
CA ARG A 807 16.86 3.24 30.41
C ARG A 807 17.24 2.82 31.84
N THR A 808 16.38 2.08 32.54
CA THR A 808 16.60 1.71 33.94
C THR A 808 17.59 0.55 34.13
N ASP A 809 18.35 0.60 35.23
CA ASP A 809 19.05 -0.55 35.81
C ASP A 809 18.16 -1.34 36.78
N ALA A 810 17.18 -0.68 37.39
CA ALA A 810 16.41 -1.20 38.51
C ALA A 810 15.14 -1.94 38.07
N LYS A 811 14.74 -2.96 38.85
CA LYS A 811 13.39 -3.51 38.83
C LYS A 811 12.43 -2.37 39.12
N VAL A 812 11.59 -2.00 38.15
CA VAL A 812 10.47 -1.09 38.44
C VAL A 812 9.59 -1.84 39.42
N SER A 813 9.55 -1.40 40.67
CA SER A 813 8.62 -1.97 41.66
C SER A 813 7.21 -1.82 41.13
N ALA A 814 6.44 -2.91 41.17
CA ALA A 814 5.04 -2.96 40.77
C ALA A 814 4.19 -1.86 41.41
#